data_AF-A0A812LBX1-F1
#
_entry.id   AF-A0A812LBX1-F1
#
_cell.length_a   1.000
_cell.length_b   1.000
_cell.length_c   1.000
_cell.angle_alpha   90.00
_cell.angle_beta   90.00
_cell.angle_gamma   90.00
#
_symmetry.space_group_name_H-M   'P 1'
#
loop_
_entity.id
_entity.type
_entity.pdbx_description
1 polymer ?
#
loop_
_entity_poly.entity_id
_entity_poly.type
_entity_poly.pdbx_seq_one_letter_code
_entity_poly.pdbx_strand_id
1 'polypeptide(L)'
;MDHGGKVPYIEGQSIGVIAPGPDKKGETPAKIRLYSIASSAPGDDETNKTVSLVVKRVVEVAGRGWCEYSNVPKGKDLEFPDAEKVYRGVCSSHICDLNAGDDVLITGPVGAEMLLPEDPEANMIFMATGTGIAPFRSHLRNLFNDKVSKGKFRGCAWLFLGVPFSESLLYDEEWKEMQAEFPDQFRYDYAISNEEKSEKNKINGEMWVQHKMMQYSDDLWELVKDPKTHVYMCGLKGMESGFAECFQEKVEAEGLVYTEFLKQMKKEHRCPAAVSHFPGSSRLLTVLTRLVMVCTSVPQAVEGGGFAHLLRFSSFQSYLRVQEVQCEQLALRRAWALSTDVAWQTEGRSGSRLSAHGLMASRPEIATAVAATAVGAVGIACWLKFHQPSAEQHEGEDENGQCRMGIQELSQQIQEQLKTRKPRHIDGVEPSMYKLPPFIPKSTWTVLGDELRRCETLDVTEVPGERFMTLRLDGSGFSKLTRRMTSLGVFSAGYSHEFADVMRECCQSLMTKFSGYTQSDEMTIVIPATRVVRGEQQPHSHSGRVLKICTLAAAHVTSLFNFRLQELFAAKGFSMEAANLATFDCRMGSFATLQEAMSLVLWRAADCGVNGVTDAVYKSKIPGARKIVGKSGGDKLQWLAQNGLLPLASHQAYGSFFVRSLRPHEGVNPKTGETVQTLRSSIQEVPEANVLCLAAAGELLPQGSESLDPAAPAV
;
A
#
# COMPACT_ATOMS: atom_id res chain seq x y z
N MET A 1 -30.51 -11.87 21.31
CA MET A 1 -29.88 -13.09 21.84
C MET A 1 -29.81 -12.97 23.35
N ASP A 2 -30.20 -14.00 24.11
CA ASP A 2 -30.05 -14.04 25.57
C ASP A 2 -28.64 -14.54 25.92
N HIS A 3 -27.88 -13.74 26.65
CA HIS A 3 -26.54 -14.05 27.14
C HIS A 3 -26.51 -14.27 28.66
N GLY A 4 -27.66 -14.31 29.33
CA GLY A 4 -27.81 -14.61 30.76
C GLY A 4 -27.04 -13.67 31.69
N GLY A 5 -26.78 -12.44 31.26
CA GLY A 5 -25.95 -11.46 32.00
C GLY A 5 -24.44 -11.70 31.94
N LYS A 6 -23.96 -12.63 31.10
CA LYS A 6 -22.53 -13.00 31.02
C LYS A 6 -21.68 -12.11 30.11
N VAL A 7 -22.30 -11.26 29.30
CA VAL A 7 -21.63 -10.40 28.32
C VAL A 7 -21.91 -8.94 28.70
N PRO A 8 -21.08 -8.32 29.54
CA PRO A 8 -21.27 -6.93 29.93
C PRO A 8 -20.72 -6.01 28.83
N TYR A 9 -21.59 -5.51 27.96
CA TYR A 9 -21.24 -4.58 26.89
C TYR A 9 -21.81 -3.18 27.14
N ILE A 10 -21.23 -2.19 26.46
CA ILE A 10 -21.73 -0.82 26.39
C ILE A 10 -21.93 -0.39 24.94
N GLU A 11 -22.58 0.76 24.75
CA GLU A 11 -22.91 1.30 23.43
C GLU A 11 -21.65 1.48 22.57
N GLY A 12 -21.75 1.11 21.29
CA GLY A 12 -20.63 1.23 20.33
C GLY A 12 -19.65 0.08 20.31
N GLN A 13 -19.81 -0.93 21.16
CA GLN A 13 -19.02 -2.15 21.11
C GLN A 13 -19.56 -3.16 20.08
N SER A 14 -18.75 -4.17 19.81
CA SER A 14 -19.06 -5.30 18.94
C SER A 14 -18.96 -6.61 19.72
N ILE A 15 -19.69 -7.63 19.27
CA ILE A 15 -19.49 -9.02 19.67
C ILE A 15 -19.03 -9.85 18.48
N GLY A 16 -18.24 -10.89 18.75
CA GLY A 16 -17.89 -11.87 17.74
C GLY A 16 -18.84 -13.06 17.78
N VAL A 17 -19.32 -13.49 16.62
CA VAL A 17 -20.13 -14.71 16.45
C VAL A 17 -19.30 -15.78 15.75
N ILE A 18 -19.41 -17.01 16.24
CA ILE A 18 -18.73 -18.20 15.70
C ILE A 18 -19.82 -19.12 15.13
N ALA A 19 -19.83 -19.32 13.82
CA ALA A 19 -20.77 -20.24 13.17
C ALA A 19 -20.31 -21.70 13.32
N PRO A 20 -21.23 -22.66 13.53
CA PRO A 20 -20.89 -24.06 13.77
C PRO A 20 -20.41 -24.80 12.52
N GLY A 21 -20.73 -24.31 11.31
CA GLY A 21 -20.30 -24.93 10.05
C GLY A 21 -18.83 -24.68 9.70
N PRO A 22 -18.27 -25.45 8.76
CA PRO A 22 -16.92 -25.21 8.26
C PRO A 22 -16.82 -23.84 7.58
N ASP A 23 -15.68 -23.16 7.74
CA ASP A 23 -15.40 -21.97 6.94
C ASP A 23 -15.02 -22.33 5.49
N LYS A 24 -14.68 -21.33 4.66
CA LYS A 24 -14.26 -21.54 3.27
C LYS A 24 -13.03 -22.47 3.11
N LYS A 25 -12.33 -22.80 4.19
CA LYS A 25 -11.16 -23.69 4.24
C LYS A 25 -11.47 -25.07 4.85
N GLY A 26 -12.73 -25.35 5.19
CA GLY A 26 -13.13 -26.60 5.84
C GLY A 26 -12.89 -26.63 7.35
N GLU A 27 -12.37 -25.55 7.96
CA GLU A 27 -12.08 -25.48 9.39
C GLU A 27 -13.38 -25.33 10.20
N THR A 28 -13.58 -26.16 11.23
CA THR A 28 -14.79 -26.18 12.08
C THR A 28 -14.40 -26.03 13.56
N PRO A 29 -15.02 -25.10 14.33
CA PRO A 29 -16.03 -24.15 13.90
C PRO A 29 -15.45 -23.02 13.04
N ALA A 30 -16.28 -22.32 12.28
CA ALA A 30 -15.84 -21.22 11.44
C ALA A 30 -15.19 -20.10 12.26
N LYS A 31 -14.24 -19.36 11.66
CA LYS A 31 -13.60 -18.21 12.34
C LYS A 31 -14.63 -17.19 12.83
N ILE A 32 -14.30 -16.54 13.94
CA ILE A 32 -15.05 -15.41 14.51
C ILE A 32 -15.32 -14.31 13.48
N ARG A 33 -16.57 -13.82 13.41
CA ARG A 33 -16.95 -12.61 12.67
C ARG A 33 -17.52 -11.59 13.65
N LEU A 34 -17.05 -10.35 13.56
CA LEU A 34 -17.51 -9.26 14.42
C LEU A 34 -18.78 -8.62 13.86
N TYR A 35 -19.72 -8.34 14.75
CA TYR A 35 -20.94 -7.59 14.48
C TYR A 35 -21.09 -6.50 15.54
N SER A 36 -21.32 -5.27 15.09
CA SER A 36 -21.62 -4.16 15.99
C SER A 36 -22.93 -4.44 16.73
N ILE A 37 -22.94 -4.13 18.02
CA ILE A 37 -24.10 -4.32 18.87
C ILE A 37 -25.15 -3.24 18.54
N ALA A 38 -26.40 -3.66 18.42
CA ALA A 38 -27.54 -2.83 17.99
C ALA A 38 -28.48 -2.43 19.12
N SER A 39 -28.30 -3.00 20.32
CA SER A 39 -29.02 -2.66 21.54
C SER A 39 -28.16 -1.78 22.45
N SER A 40 -28.79 -0.97 23.29
CA SER A 40 -28.13 -0.33 24.43
C SER A 40 -27.72 -1.37 25.48
N ALA A 41 -26.88 -1.00 26.45
CA ALA A 41 -26.33 -1.90 27.46
C ALA A 41 -27.39 -2.75 28.21
N PRO A 42 -28.59 -2.21 28.55
CA PRO A 42 -29.66 -3.01 29.14
C PRO A 42 -30.26 -4.09 28.22
N GLY A 43 -29.99 -4.04 26.91
CA GLY A 43 -30.64 -4.88 25.91
C GLY A 43 -32.00 -4.34 25.47
N ASP A 44 -32.56 -4.89 24.39
CA ASP A 44 -33.83 -4.41 23.86
C ASP A 44 -35.01 -4.60 24.83
N ASP A 45 -34.90 -5.58 25.74
CA ASP A 45 -35.86 -5.90 26.80
C ASP A 45 -35.54 -5.27 28.16
N GLU A 46 -34.46 -4.49 28.24
CA GLU A 46 -33.95 -3.82 29.45
C GLU A 46 -33.61 -4.74 30.63
N THR A 47 -33.36 -6.03 30.39
CA THR A 47 -33.06 -6.99 31.47
C THR A 47 -31.57 -7.09 31.82
N ASN A 48 -30.69 -6.45 31.05
CA ASN A 48 -29.24 -6.63 31.04
C ASN A 48 -28.80 -8.06 30.70
N LYS A 49 -29.68 -8.83 30.08
CA LYS A 49 -29.41 -10.23 29.68
C LYS A 49 -29.46 -10.42 28.18
N THR A 50 -29.84 -9.41 27.42
CA THR A 50 -29.99 -9.55 25.97
C THR A 50 -29.05 -8.64 25.19
N VAL A 51 -28.66 -9.11 24.01
CA VAL A 51 -27.91 -8.37 23.00
C VAL A 51 -28.55 -8.52 21.64
N SER A 52 -28.66 -7.42 20.89
CA SER A 52 -29.25 -7.38 19.55
C SER A 52 -28.19 -7.05 18.49
N LEU A 53 -28.38 -7.56 17.28
CA LEU A 53 -27.49 -7.36 16.14
C LEU A 53 -28.30 -6.95 14.90
N VAL A 54 -27.71 -6.14 14.03
CA VAL A 54 -28.22 -5.91 12.66
C VAL A 54 -27.36 -6.72 11.69
N VAL A 55 -27.94 -7.74 11.08
CA VAL A 55 -27.18 -8.65 10.20
C VAL A 55 -27.78 -8.66 8.80
N LYS A 56 -26.97 -8.26 7.83
CA LYS A 56 -27.27 -8.42 6.40
C LYS A 56 -26.76 -9.77 5.93
N ARG A 57 -27.65 -10.56 5.31
CA ARG A 57 -27.25 -11.81 4.65
C ARG A 57 -26.33 -11.50 3.48
N VAL A 58 -25.19 -12.17 3.45
CA VAL A 58 -24.21 -12.04 2.37
C VAL A 58 -24.45 -13.12 1.34
N VAL A 59 -24.65 -12.70 0.09
CA VAL A 59 -24.80 -13.59 -1.07
C VAL A 59 -23.92 -13.07 -2.21
N GLU A 60 -23.16 -13.96 -2.82
CA GLU A 60 -22.26 -13.69 -3.95
C GLU A 60 -22.60 -14.68 -5.06
N VAL A 61 -22.65 -14.22 -6.31
CA VAL A 61 -22.98 -15.07 -7.47
C VAL A 61 -21.77 -15.15 -8.37
N ALA A 62 -21.38 -16.36 -8.74
CA ALA A 62 -20.22 -16.60 -9.59
C ALA A 62 -20.34 -15.82 -10.92
N GLY A 63 -19.29 -15.09 -11.30
CA GLY A 63 -19.22 -14.33 -12.55
C GLY A 63 -19.95 -12.97 -12.55
N ARG A 64 -20.72 -12.60 -11.52
CA ARG A 64 -21.40 -11.29 -11.42
C ARG A 64 -20.92 -10.42 -10.25
N GLY A 65 -19.85 -10.84 -9.58
CA GLY A 65 -19.36 -10.16 -8.38
C GLY A 65 -20.40 -10.17 -7.24
N TRP A 66 -20.26 -9.24 -6.31
CA TRP A 66 -21.15 -9.13 -5.15
C TRP A 66 -22.54 -8.64 -5.59
N CYS A 67 -23.57 -9.44 -5.32
CA CYS A 67 -24.91 -9.19 -5.84
C CYS A 67 -25.71 -8.13 -5.07
N GLU A 68 -26.37 -7.25 -5.85
CA GLU A 68 -27.44 -6.31 -5.50
C GLU A 68 -28.72 -6.94 -4.89
N TYR A 69 -28.80 -8.25 -4.67
CA TYR A 69 -30.07 -8.97 -4.44
C TYR A 69 -30.25 -9.46 -2.98
N SER A 70 -30.16 -8.55 -2.00
CA SER A 70 -30.11 -8.94 -0.57
C SER A 70 -31.45 -8.95 0.19
N ASN A 71 -32.57 -8.64 -0.44
CA ASN A 71 -33.89 -8.60 0.22
C ASN A 71 -34.84 -9.67 -0.35
N VAL A 72 -34.64 -10.94 0.00
CA VAL A 72 -35.59 -12.02 -0.37
C VAL A 72 -36.13 -12.74 0.88
N PRO A 73 -37.46 -12.84 1.07
CA PRO A 73 -38.07 -13.57 2.17
C PRO A 73 -37.73 -15.08 2.18
N LYS A 74 -37.78 -15.69 3.36
CA LYS A 74 -37.54 -17.12 3.58
C LYS A 74 -38.53 -17.95 2.73
N GLY A 75 -38.01 -18.88 1.92
CA GLY A 75 -38.83 -19.83 1.13
C GLY A 75 -39.11 -19.46 -0.32
N LYS A 76 -38.59 -18.34 -0.83
CA LYS A 76 -38.50 -18.08 -2.27
C LYS A 76 -37.06 -18.26 -2.72
N ASP A 77 -36.72 -19.44 -3.23
CA ASP A 77 -35.47 -19.61 -3.97
C ASP A 77 -35.53 -18.68 -5.18
N LEU A 78 -34.63 -17.70 -5.22
CA LEU A 78 -34.34 -17.01 -6.48
C LEU A 78 -33.81 -18.09 -7.42
N GLU A 79 -34.62 -18.48 -8.40
CA GLU A 79 -34.08 -19.01 -9.64
C GLU A 79 -33.20 -17.88 -10.21
N PHE A 80 -31.89 -17.95 -9.96
CA PHE A 80 -30.92 -17.09 -10.61
C PHE A 80 -30.70 -17.69 -12.00
N PRO A 81 -31.40 -17.22 -13.05
CA PRO A 81 -31.62 -18.05 -14.24
C PRO A 81 -30.34 -18.30 -15.06
N ASP A 82 -29.26 -17.56 -14.76
CA ASP A 82 -27.96 -17.62 -15.45
C ASP A 82 -26.76 -17.84 -14.51
N ALA A 83 -26.95 -18.26 -13.25
CA ALA A 83 -25.85 -18.40 -12.28
C ALA A 83 -25.32 -19.83 -12.18
N GLU A 84 -24.04 -20.05 -12.47
CA GLU A 84 -23.42 -21.38 -12.33
C GLU A 84 -23.29 -21.81 -10.84
N LYS A 85 -22.97 -20.86 -9.93
CA LYS A 85 -22.87 -21.09 -8.47
C LYS A 85 -23.27 -19.85 -7.66
N VAL A 86 -23.92 -20.08 -6.51
CA VAL A 86 -24.29 -19.06 -5.51
C VAL A 86 -23.57 -19.34 -4.20
N TYR A 87 -22.77 -18.39 -3.73
CA TYR A 87 -22.04 -18.45 -2.46
C TYR A 87 -22.80 -17.67 -1.39
N ARG A 88 -23.02 -18.31 -0.23
CA ARG A 88 -23.65 -17.68 0.94
C ARG A 88 -22.61 -17.46 2.03
N GLY A 89 -22.58 -16.27 2.62
CA GLY A 89 -21.68 -15.96 3.73
C GLY A 89 -21.98 -16.85 4.92
N VAL A 90 -20.98 -17.62 5.40
CA VAL A 90 -21.16 -18.66 6.43
C VAL A 90 -21.79 -18.09 7.71
N CYS A 91 -21.21 -17.03 8.29
CA CYS A 91 -21.67 -16.49 9.58
C CYS A 91 -22.94 -15.64 9.47
N SER A 92 -23.06 -14.81 8.43
CA SER A 92 -24.27 -14.00 8.23
C SER A 92 -25.48 -14.86 7.87
N SER A 93 -25.29 -15.93 7.08
CA SER A 93 -26.36 -16.88 6.81
C SER A 93 -26.75 -17.64 8.07
N HIS A 94 -25.77 -18.15 8.82
CA HIS A 94 -26.03 -18.81 10.10
C HIS A 94 -26.91 -17.94 11.01
N ILE A 95 -26.53 -16.68 11.27
CA ILE A 95 -27.33 -15.79 12.14
C ILE A 95 -28.72 -15.51 11.56
N CYS A 96 -28.82 -15.23 10.26
CA CYS A 96 -30.11 -14.96 9.62
C CYS A 96 -31.03 -16.21 9.51
N ASP A 97 -30.48 -17.41 9.68
CA ASP A 97 -31.21 -18.69 9.63
C ASP A 97 -31.58 -19.24 11.02
N LEU A 98 -31.04 -18.66 12.09
CA LEU A 98 -31.37 -19.03 13.48
C LEU A 98 -32.87 -18.90 13.75
N ASN A 99 -33.40 -19.84 14.53
CA ASN A 99 -34.73 -19.78 15.11
C ASN A 99 -34.63 -19.41 16.60
N ALA A 100 -35.74 -18.93 17.15
CA ALA A 100 -35.81 -18.64 18.58
C ALA A 100 -35.57 -19.93 19.39
N GLY A 101 -34.61 -19.87 20.31
CA GLY A 101 -34.19 -21.02 21.13
C GLY A 101 -32.92 -21.71 20.64
N ASP A 102 -32.41 -21.39 19.46
CA ASP A 102 -31.15 -21.95 18.97
C ASP A 102 -29.93 -21.40 19.75
N ASP A 103 -28.96 -22.27 20.00
CA ASP A 103 -27.69 -21.89 20.64
C ASP A 103 -26.77 -21.13 19.67
N VAL A 104 -26.12 -20.07 20.17
CA VAL A 104 -25.18 -19.25 19.41
C VAL A 104 -23.90 -19.05 20.20
N LEU A 105 -22.75 -19.34 19.57
CA LEU A 105 -21.44 -19.07 20.17
C LEU A 105 -21.06 -17.61 19.95
N ILE A 106 -21.02 -16.85 21.04
CA ILE A 106 -20.64 -15.44 21.06
C ILE A 106 -19.33 -15.22 21.85
N THR A 107 -18.62 -14.15 21.50
CA THR A 107 -17.34 -13.74 22.09
C THR A 107 -17.31 -12.22 22.23
N GLY A 108 -16.48 -11.69 23.12
CA GLY A 108 -16.38 -10.26 23.39
C GLY A 108 -16.99 -9.87 24.76
N PRO A 109 -17.36 -8.59 24.94
CA PRO A 109 -17.38 -7.53 23.91
C PRO A 109 -15.97 -7.07 23.49
N VAL A 110 -15.89 -6.40 22.34
CA VAL A 110 -14.67 -5.79 21.81
C VAL A 110 -14.95 -4.40 21.22
N GLY A 111 -13.95 -3.52 21.25
CA GLY A 111 -14.05 -2.17 20.68
C GLY A 111 -14.16 -1.08 21.74
N ALA A 112 -13.44 0.02 21.50
CA ALA A 112 -13.48 1.23 22.33
C ALA A 112 -13.46 2.51 21.48
N GLU A 113 -13.42 2.40 20.16
CA GLU A 113 -13.32 3.55 19.25
C GLU A 113 -14.66 4.26 19.06
N MET A 114 -15.79 3.54 19.12
CA MET A 114 -17.13 4.06 18.86
C MET A 114 -17.93 4.32 20.15
N LEU A 115 -17.27 4.57 21.27
CA LEU A 115 -17.97 4.87 22.52
C LEU A 115 -18.60 6.27 22.48
N LEU A 116 -19.70 6.43 23.21
CA LEU A 116 -20.33 7.74 23.45
C LEU A 116 -19.44 8.63 24.32
N PRO A 117 -19.44 9.97 24.13
CA PRO A 117 -18.83 10.88 25.09
C PRO A 117 -19.64 10.89 26.39
N GLU A 118 -18.97 11.20 27.49
CA GLU A 118 -19.62 11.35 28.79
C GLU A 118 -20.37 12.69 28.94
N ASP A 119 -20.07 13.70 28.11
CA ASP A 119 -20.71 15.02 28.17
C ASP A 119 -22.16 14.94 27.65
N PRO A 120 -23.18 15.18 28.50
CA PRO A 120 -24.58 15.15 28.09
C PRO A 120 -24.96 16.28 27.12
N GLU A 121 -24.13 17.31 26.96
CA GLU A 121 -24.33 18.41 26.01
C GLU A 121 -23.58 18.21 24.69
N ALA A 122 -22.89 17.08 24.52
CA ALA A 122 -22.17 16.79 23.29
C ALA A 122 -23.12 16.65 22.10
N ASN A 123 -22.76 17.26 20.96
CA ASN A 123 -23.50 17.04 19.72
C ASN A 123 -22.95 15.81 19.02
N MET A 124 -23.81 15.02 18.37
CA MET A 124 -23.45 13.76 17.75
C MET A 124 -23.99 13.70 16.33
N ILE A 125 -23.10 13.62 15.35
CA ILE A 125 -23.46 13.45 13.95
C ILE A 125 -23.18 11.99 13.59
N PHE A 126 -24.22 11.23 13.25
CA PHE A 126 -24.15 9.82 12.90
C PHE A 126 -24.31 9.65 11.39
N MET A 127 -23.28 9.14 10.70
CA MET A 127 -23.32 8.82 9.28
C MET A 127 -23.30 7.31 9.10
N ALA A 128 -24.39 6.76 8.58
CA ALA A 128 -24.64 5.33 8.48
C ALA A 128 -24.89 4.88 7.04
N THR A 129 -24.40 3.69 6.67
CA THR A 129 -24.84 2.99 5.45
C THR A 129 -25.24 1.55 5.77
N GLY A 130 -26.44 1.14 5.36
CA GLY A 130 -26.96 -0.21 5.60
C GLY A 130 -26.83 -0.68 7.06
N THR A 131 -26.17 -1.82 7.30
CA THR A 131 -25.97 -2.37 8.66
C THR A 131 -25.09 -1.51 9.56
N GLY A 132 -24.43 -0.48 9.02
CA GLY A 132 -23.71 0.52 9.81
C GLY A 132 -24.59 1.32 10.77
N ILE A 133 -25.93 1.20 10.66
CA ILE A 133 -26.88 1.76 11.63
C ILE A 133 -26.79 1.12 13.02
N ALA A 134 -26.25 -0.11 13.13
CA ALA A 134 -26.24 -0.89 14.36
C ALA A 134 -25.69 -0.13 15.60
N PRO A 135 -24.44 0.38 15.60
CA PRO A 135 -23.93 1.12 16.76
C PRO A 135 -24.79 2.36 17.04
N PHE A 136 -25.32 3.04 16.03
CA PHE A 136 -26.10 4.26 16.25
C PHE A 136 -27.47 3.97 16.83
N ARG A 137 -28.08 2.83 16.50
CA ARG A 137 -29.26 2.35 17.22
C ARG A 137 -28.98 2.16 18.70
N SER A 138 -27.86 1.51 19.03
CA SER A 138 -27.40 1.34 20.41
C SER A 138 -27.23 2.70 21.11
N HIS A 139 -26.59 3.67 20.44
CA HIS A 139 -26.41 5.03 20.97
C HIS A 139 -27.74 5.75 21.19
N LEU A 140 -28.58 5.83 20.16
CA LEU A 140 -29.84 6.57 20.19
C LEU A 140 -30.81 5.97 21.21
N ARG A 141 -30.86 4.63 21.35
CA ARG A 141 -31.63 3.99 22.42
C ARG A 141 -31.15 4.39 23.81
N ASN A 142 -29.83 4.39 24.04
CA ASN A 142 -29.29 4.87 25.30
C ASN A 142 -29.62 6.36 25.54
N LEU A 143 -29.56 7.21 24.51
CA LEU A 143 -29.83 8.64 24.67
C LEU A 143 -31.32 8.96 24.91
N PHE A 144 -32.24 8.25 24.23
CA PHE A 144 -33.65 8.66 24.12
C PHE A 144 -34.68 7.65 24.63
N ASN A 145 -34.35 6.37 24.76
CA ASN A 145 -35.32 5.31 25.09
C ASN A 145 -35.09 4.68 26.46
N ASP A 146 -33.83 4.43 26.81
CA ASP A 146 -33.47 3.70 28.03
C ASP A 146 -33.94 4.42 29.30
N LYS A 147 -34.62 3.70 30.19
CA LYS A 147 -35.23 4.27 31.41
C LYS A 147 -34.30 5.10 32.29
N VAL A 148 -33.01 4.76 32.33
CA VAL A 148 -32.03 5.40 33.21
C VAL A 148 -31.49 6.70 32.63
N SER A 149 -31.44 6.81 31.31
CA SER A 149 -30.73 7.87 30.58
C SER A 149 -31.66 8.81 29.81
N LYS A 150 -32.87 8.34 29.47
CA LYS A 150 -33.92 9.15 28.84
C LYS A 150 -34.11 10.48 29.57
N GLY A 151 -34.05 11.58 28.82
CA GLY A 151 -34.18 12.95 29.33
C GLY A 151 -32.92 13.57 29.96
N LYS A 152 -31.79 12.85 29.99
CA LYS A 152 -30.50 13.40 30.46
C LYS A 152 -29.67 14.03 29.34
N PHE A 153 -29.85 13.57 28.10
CA PHE A 153 -29.18 14.15 26.95
C PHE A 153 -29.73 15.55 26.65
N ARG A 154 -28.82 16.49 26.39
CA ARG A 154 -29.10 17.92 26.17
C ARG A 154 -28.46 18.49 24.91
N GLY A 155 -27.63 17.70 24.22
CA GLY A 155 -27.04 18.05 22.93
C GLY A 155 -27.99 17.78 21.75
N CYS A 156 -27.44 17.87 20.55
CA CYS A 156 -28.10 17.52 19.30
C CYS A 156 -27.55 16.22 18.73
N ALA A 157 -28.41 15.25 18.44
CA ALA A 157 -28.10 14.01 17.73
C ALA A 157 -28.68 14.08 16.31
N TRP A 158 -27.86 13.88 15.29
CA TRP A 158 -28.29 13.94 13.89
C TRP A 158 -27.88 12.68 13.14
N LEU A 159 -28.86 11.87 12.75
CA LEU A 159 -28.67 10.64 11.99
C LEU A 159 -28.84 10.87 10.49
N PHE A 160 -27.84 10.46 9.71
CA PHE A 160 -27.87 10.31 8.26
C PHE A 160 -27.79 8.84 7.87
N LEU A 161 -28.82 8.31 7.22
CA LEU A 161 -28.90 6.90 6.81
C LEU A 161 -28.95 6.74 5.29
N GLY A 162 -27.92 6.10 4.71
CA GLY A 162 -27.89 5.71 3.29
C GLY A 162 -28.37 4.27 3.07
N VAL A 163 -29.38 4.09 2.22
CA VAL A 163 -29.94 2.79 1.82
C VAL A 163 -30.25 2.75 0.32
N PRO A 164 -30.35 1.56 -0.30
CA PRO A 164 -30.65 1.48 -1.74
C PRO A 164 -32.11 1.80 -2.08
N PHE A 165 -33.06 1.33 -1.27
CA PHE A 165 -34.50 1.46 -1.51
C PHE A 165 -35.23 1.93 -0.26
N SER A 166 -36.41 2.53 -0.41
CA SER A 166 -37.27 2.97 0.71
C SER A 166 -37.59 1.81 1.67
N GLU A 167 -37.86 0.61 1.12
CA GLU A 167 -38.12 -0.60 1.91
C GLU A 167 -36.92 -1.08 2.72
N SER A 168 -35.72 -0.57 2.41
CA SER A 168 -34.49 -0.92 3.12
C SER A 168 -34.16 0.03 4.27
N LEU A 169 -35.03 1.00 4.59
CA LEU A 169 -34.89 1.89 5.75
C LEU A 169 -35.02 1.08 7.04
N LEU A 170 -33.87 0.79 7.67
CA LEU A 170 -33.79 0.00 8.88
C LEU A 170 -34.24 0.83 10.08
N TYR A 171 -35.23 0.33 10.84
CA TYR A 171 -35.77 0.95 12.05
C TYR A 171 -36.42 2.33 11.84
N ASP A 172 -36.93 2.60 10.63
CA ASP A 172 -37.48 3.90 10.23
C ASP A 172 -38.54 4.45 11.21
N GLU A 173 -39.42 3.58 11.69
CA GLU A 173 -40.46 3.95 12.67
C GLU A 173 -39.84 4.35 14.03
N GLU A 174 -38.79 3.66 14.51
CA GLU A 174 -38.11 4.03 15.76
C GLU A 174 -37.51 5.45 15.63
N TRP A 175 -36.94 5.80 14.48
CA TRP A 175 -36.36 7.13 14.26
C TRP A 175 -37.42 8.23 14.18
N LYS A 176 -38.52 7.97 13.46
CA LYS A 176 -39.64 8.92 13.36
C LYS A 176 -40.29 9.17 14.72
N GLU A 177 -40.47 8.13 15.52
CA GLU A 177 -40.97 8.25 16.89
C GLU A 177 -40.01 9.08 17.76
N MET A 178 -38.70 8.82 17.72
CA MET A 178 -37.70 9.62 18.44
C MET A 178 -37.70 11.08 17.99
N GLN A 179 -37.83 11.33 16.68
CA GLN A 179 -37.85 12.69 16.12
C GLN A 179 -39.12 13.44 16.51
N ALA A 180 -40.25 12.75 16.63
CA ALA A 180 -41.50 13.33 17.09
C ALA A 180 -41.48 13.62 18.60
N GLU A 181 -40.84 12.76 19.41
CA GLU A 181 -40.72 12.94 20.85
C GLU A 181 -39.68 14.01 21.24
N PHE A 182 -38.57 14.08 20.49
CA PHE A 182 -37.43 14.97 20.76
C PHE A 182 -37.05 15.86 19.56
N PRO A 183 -37.98 16.68 19.03
CA PRO A 183 -37.77 17.42 17.78
C PRO A 183 -36.62 18.45 17.84
N ASP A 184 -36.30 18.96 19.04
CA ASP A 184 -35.21 19.92 19.25
C ASP A 184 -33.83 19.26 19.44
N GLN A 185 -33.80 17.94 19.72
CA GLN A 185 -32.59 17.21 20.06
C GLN A 185 -32.24 16.10 19.06
N PHE A 186 -33.20 15.59 18.29
CA PHE A 186 -32.97 14.53 17.32
C PHE A 186 -33.40 14.94 15.91
N ARG A 187 -32.47 14.81 14.96
CA ARG A 187 -32.71 14.99 13.53
C ARG A 187 -32.42 13.70 12.80
N TYR A 188 -33.29 13.36 11.85
CA TYR A 188 -33.15 12.16 11.03
C TYR A 188 -33.32 12.51 9.56
N ASP A 189 -32.29 12.20 8.78
CA ASP A 189 -32.23 12.36 7.34
C ASP A 189 -31.78 11.06 6.69
N TYR A 190 -32.35 10.73 5.54
CA TYR A 190 -31.98 9.54 4.79
C TYR A 190 -31.70 9.86 3.32
N ALA A 191 -30.96 8.94 2.68
CA ALA A 191 -30.57 9.00 1.27
C ALA A 191 -30.89 7.66 0.61
N ILE A 192 -31.70 7.68 -0.45
CA ILE A 192 -32.17 6.47 -1.13
C ILE A 192 -31.55 6.39 -2.53
N SER A 193 -30.48 5.62 -2.68
CA SER A 193 -29.63 5.69 -3.88
C SER A 193 -30.35 5.33 -5.18
N ASN A 194 -31.24 4.35 -5.15
CA ASN A 194 -31.88 3.84 -6.37
C ASN A 194 -33.18 4.58 -6.72
N GLU A 195 -33.69 5.42 -5.82
CA GLU A 195 -34.97 6.13 -5.99
C GLU A 195 -34.79 7.66 -6.08
N GLU A 196 -33.72 8.20 -5.49
CA GLU A 196 -33.42 9.63 -5.47
C GLU A 196 -32.17 9.96 -6.27
N LYS A 197 -32.15 11.16 -6.85
CA LYS A 197 -31.04 11.66 -7.67
C LYS A 197 -30.39 12.90 -7.06
N SER A 198 -29.09 13.04 -7.28
CA SER A 198 -28.28 14.17 -6.86
C SER A 198 -27.41 14.67 -8.01
N GLU A 199 -27.52 15.95 -8.33
CA GLU A 199 -26.66 16.63 -9.31
C GLU A 199 -25.18 16.68 -8.87
N LYS A 200 -24.92 16.51 -7.56
CA LYS A 200 -23.56 16.48 -7.01
C LYS A 200 -22.87 15.13 -7.25
N ASN A 201 -23.63 14.07 -7.54
CA ASN A 201 -23.05 12.76 -7.88
C ASN A 201 -22.68 12.71 -9.36
N LYS A 202 -21.40 12.97 -9.67
CA LYS A 202 -20.88 12.96 -11.05
C LYS A 202 -20.63 11.56 -11.63
N ILE A 203 -20.83 10.49 -10.84
CA ILE A 203 -20.58 9.12 -11.26
C ILE A 203 -21.83 8.55 -11.95
N ASN A 204 -22.95 8.51 -11.23
CA ASN A 204 -24.20 7.90 -11.72
C ASN A 204 -25.47 8.69 -11.33
N GLY A 205 -25.30 9.86 -10.70
CA GLY A 205 -26.40 10.72 -10.28
C GLY A 205 -27.18 10.23 -9.06
N GLU A 206 -26.80 9.14 -8.40
CA GLU A 206 -27.56 8.58 -7.25
C GLU A 206 -27.41 9.40 -5.96
N MET A 207 -28.48 9.44 -5.15
CA MET A 207 -28.44 10.04 -3.82
C MET A 207 -27.73 9.12 -2.82
N TRP A 208 -26.48 9.44 -2.51
CA TRP A 208 -25.73 8.76 -1.46
C TRP A 208 -25.75 9.60 -0.19
N VAL A 209 -25.43 8.98 0.95
CA VAL A 209 -25.52 9.63 2.28
C VAL A 209 -24.73 10.94 2.36
N GLN A 210 -23.56 11.03 1.72
CA GLN A 210 -22.78 12.27 1.66
C GLN A 210 -23.46 13.36 0.82
N HIS A 211 -24.18 13.00 -0.25
CA HIS A 211 -24.92 13.97 -1.05
C HIS A 211 -26.08 14.57 -0.26
N LYS A 212 -26.73 13.77 0.59
CA LYS A 212 -27.73 14.25 1.54
C LYS A 212 -27.12 15.19 2.58
N MET A 213 -26.00 14.80 3.19
CA MET A 213 -25.27 15.67 4.13
C MET A 213 -24.85 17.01 3.51
N MET A 214 -24.42 17.02 2.24
CA MET A 214 -24.06 18.25 1.53
C MET A 214 -25.20 19.25 1.39
N GLN A 215 -26.47 18.82 1.44
CA GLN A 215 -27.63 19.73 1.45
C GLN A 215 -27.68 20.55 2.76
N TYR A 216 -27.11 20.01 3.82
CA TYR A 216 -27.03 20.61 5.15
C TYR A 216 -25.62 21.03 5.54
N SER A 217 -24.72 21.21 4.55
CA SER A 217 -23.29 21.47 4.82
C SER A 217 -23.03 22.69 5.70
N ASP A 218 -23.86 23.74 5.62
CA ASP A 218 -23.76 24.92 6.47
C ASP A 218 -24.13 24.61 7.93
N ASP A 219 -25.31 24.00 8.16
CA ASP A 219 -25.76 23.58 9.50
C ASP A 219 -24.76 22.61 10.15
N LEU A 220 -24.27 21.64 9.38
CA LEU A 220 -23.30 20.66 9.84
C LEU A 220 -21.95 21.30 10.14
N TRP A 221 -21.53 22.31 9.36
CA TRP A 221 -20.29 23.03 9.61
C TRP A 221 -20.35 23.82 10.91
N GLU A 222 -21.47 24.50 11.18
CA GLU A 222 -21.68 25.18 12.45
C GLU A 222 -21.61 24.22 13.65
N LEU A 223 -22.22 23.03 13.53
CA LEU A 223 -22.09 22.00 14.56
C LEU A 223 -20.65 21.52 14.72
N VAL A 224 -19.97 21.17 13.63
CA VAL A 224 -18.61 20.59 13.66
C VAL A 224 -17.56 21.57 14.25
N LYS A 225 -17.79 22.88 14.15
CA LYS A 225 -16.94 23.89 14.80
C LYS A 225 -17.01 23.84 16.32
N ASP A 226 -18.12 23.41 16.91
CA ASP A 226 -18.25 23.27 18.35
C ASP A 226 -17.32 22.14 18.85
N PRO A 227 -16.38 22.41 19.79
CA PRO A 227 -15.48 21.41 20.35
C PRO A 227 -16.20 20.22 21.03
N LYS A 228 -17.47 20.36 21.39
CA LYS A 228 -18.31 19.28 21.94
C LYS A 228 -18.95 18.39 20.88
N THR A 229 -18.74 18.67 19.60
CA THR A 229 -19.34 17.88 18.51
C THR A 229 -18.46 16.69 18.14
N HIS A 230 -19.09 15.51 18.12
CA HIS A 230 -18.52 14.24 17.70
C HIS A 230 -19.19 13.76 16.41
N VAL A 231 -18.39 13.29 15.45
CA VAL A 231 -18.84 12.71 14.19
C VAL A 231 -18.52 11.23 14.16
N TYR A 232 -19.56 10.41 14.10
CA TYR A 232 -19.47 8.96 14.04
C TYR A 232 -19.79 8.46 12.64
N MET A 233 -18.90 7.65 12.06
CA MET A 233 -19.10 7.03 10.75
C MET A 233 -19.12 5.50 10.88
N CYS A 234 -20.14 4.83 10.37
CA CYS A 234 -20.19 3.37 10.35
C CYS A 234 -20.90 2.81 9.11
N GLY A 235 -20.31 1.80 8.49
CA GLY A 235 -20.88 1.13 7.32
C GLY A 235 -19.85 0.66 6.30
N LEU A 236 -20.25 0.67 5.03
CA LEU A 236 -19.45 0.16 3.92
C LEU A 236 -18.23 1.05 3.62
N LYS A 237 -17.18 0.39 3.11
CA LYS A 237 -15.94 1.06 2.72
C LYS A 237 -16.19 2.04 1.57
N GLY A 238 -15.63 3.25 1.70
CA GLY A 238 -15.81 4.34 0.73
C GLY A 238 -16.56 5.54 1.31
N MET A 239 -17.33 5.38 2.39
CA MET A 239 -18.07 6.50 2.98
C MET A 239 -17.19 7.59 3.61
N GLU A 240 -15.95 7.28 3.99
CA GLU A 240 -15.01 8.25 4.57
C GLU A 240 -14.63 9.38 3.60
N SER A 241 -14.62 9.12 2.28
CA SER A 241 -14.37 10.17 1.28
C SER A 241 -15.53 11.16 1.24
N GLY A 242 -16.76 10.70 1.51
CA GLY A 242 -17.95 11.55 1.57
C GLY A 242 -17.89 12.61 2.66
N PHE A 243 -17.23 12.34 3.79
CA PHE A 243 -17.00 13.37 4.83
C PHE A 243 -16.06 14.47 4.31
N ALA A 244 -15.02 14.11 3.56
CA ALA A 244 -14.13 15.10 2.94
C ALA A 244 -14.88 15.97 1.93
N GLU A 245 -15.70 15.37 1.08
CA GLU A 245 -16.49 16.11 0.09
C GLU A 245 -17.50 17.08 0.74
N CYS A 246 -18.01 16.79 1.94
CA CYS A 246 -18.94 17.67 2.65
C CYS A 246 -18.25 18.90 3.28
N PHE A 247 -17.06 18.72 3.86
CA PHE A 247 -16.45 19.72 4.73
C PHE A 247 -15.18 20.37 4.18
N GLN A 248 -14.54 19.79 3.16
CA GLN A 248 -13.27 20.31 2.65
C GLN A 248 -13.38 21.77 2.19
N GLU A 249 -14.40 22.10 1.38
CA GLU A 249 -14.61 23.49 0.92
C GLU A 249 -14.87 24.45 2.07
N LYS A 250 -15.58 24.01 3.13
CA LYS A 250 -15.89 24.83 4.30
C LYS A 250 -14.65 25.09 5.16
N VAL A 251 -13.85 24.06 5.40
CA VAL A 251 -12.58 24.16 6.14
C VAL A 251 -11.59 25.07 5.39
N GLU A 252 -11.48 24.89 4.08
CA GLU A 252 -10.60 25.71 3.24
C GLU A 252 -11.07 27.17 3.15
N ALA A 253 -12.39 27.43 3.17
CA ALA A 253 -12.94 28.78 3.21
C ALA A 253 -12.60 29.54 4.50
N GLU A 254 -12.41 28.84 5.63
CA GLU A 254 -11.92 29.42 6.88
C GLU A 254 -10.38 29.53 6.95
N GLY A 255 -9.68 29.19 5.85
CA GLY A 255 -8.22 29.26 5.77
C GLY A 255 -7.51 28.12 6.51
N LEU A 256 -8.23 27.06 6.88
CA LEU A 256 -7.67 25.87 7.52
C LEU A 256 -7.35 24.80 6.46
N VAL A 257 -6.41 23.90 6.79
CA VAL A 257 -6.09 22.75 5.95
C VAL A 257 -6.92 21.55 6.40
N TYR A 258 -7.78 21.04 5.51
CA TYR A 258 -8.70 19.92 5.82
C TYR A 258 -8.02 18.71 6.45
N THR A 259 -6.85 18.30 5.95
CA THR A 259 -6.12 17.14 6.47
C THR A 259 -5.61 17.35 7.90
N GLU A 260 -5.25 18.58 8.28
CA GLU A 260 -4.84 18.91 9.65
C GLU A 260 -6.06 19.04 10.57
N PHE A 261 -7.15 19.63 10.09
CA PHE A 261 -8.43 19.68 10.80
C PHE A 261 -8.93 18.27 11.17
N LEU A 262 -8.93 17.35 10.20
CA LEU A 262 -9.35 15.97 10.44
C LEU A 262 -8.41 15.22 11.40
N LYS A 263 -7.09 15.45 11.30
CA LYS A 263 -6.11 14.88 12.25
C LYS A 263 -6.37 15.40 13.67
N GLN A 264 -6.67 16.68 13.82
CA GLN A 264 -6.97 17.30 15.10
C GLN A 264 -8.25 16.71 15.69
N MET A 265 -9.34 16.63 14.91
CA MET A 265 -10.59 15.97 15.32
C MET A 265 -10.38 14.52 15.77
N LYS A 266 -9.55 13.75 15.04
CA LYS A 266 -9.21 12.37 15.42
C LYS A 266 -8.38 12.31 16.71
N LYS A 267 -7.45 13.23 16.91
CA LYS A 267 -6.64 13.34 18.13
C LYS A 267 -7.47 13.74 19.35
N GLU A 268 -8.51 14.54 19.14
CA GLU A 268 -9.49 14.94 20.17
C GLU A 268 -10.58 13.88 20.40
N HIS A 269 -10.51 12.73 19.73
CA HIS A 269 -11.54 11.67 19.80
C HIS A 269 -12.95 12.14 19.37
N ARG A 270 -13.01 13.14 18.48
CA ARG A 270 -14.25 13.75 17.94
C ARG A 270 -14.66 13.22 16.57
N CYS A 271 -13.88 12.33 15.96
CA CYS A 271 -14.22 11.73 14.67
C CYS A 271 -13.93 10.22 14.62
N PRO A 272 -14.61 9.40 15.44
CA PRO A 272 -14.48 7.94 15.37
C PRO A 272 -15.14 7.35 14.12
N ALA A 273 -14.49 6.35 13.52
CA ALA A 273 -14.97 5.67 12.32
C ALA A 273 -14.84 4.15 12.46
N ALA A 274 -15.94 3.42 12.29
CA ALA A 274 -15.99 1.96 12.27
C ALA A 274 -16.49 1.46 10.91
N VAL A 275 -15.57 1.25 9.98
CA VAL A 275 -15.88 0.78 8.63
C VAL A 275 -15.72 -0.74 8.56
N SER A 276 -16.77 -1.45 8.10
CA SER A 276 -16.71 -2.90 7.92
C SER A 276 -15.72 -3.24 6.80
N HIS A 277 -14.60 -3.89 7.16
CA HIS A 277 -13.63 -4.41 6.21
C HIS A 277 -14.09 -5.80 5.75
N PHE A 278 -14.68 -5.89 4.56
CA PHE A 278 -14.56 -7.15 3.81
C PHE A 278 -13.12 -7.25 3.29
N PRO A 279 -12.49 -8.43 3.27
CA PRO A 279 -11.08 -8.57 2.95
C PRO A 279 -10.88 -8.23 1.48
N GLY A 280 -10.52 -6.98 1.25
CA GLY A 280 -10.26 -6.37 -0.03
C GLY A 280 -9.94 -4.92 0.27
N SER A 281 -8.64 -4.63 0.36
CA SER A 281 -8.02 -3.32 0.58
C SER A 281 -8.09 -2.70 2.00
N SER A 282 -6.93 -2.23 2.50
CA SER A 282 -6.64 -1.47 3.74
C SER A 282 -6.00 -2.26 4.90
N ARG A 283 -4.67 -2.41 4.84
CA ARG A 283 -3.80 -2.58 6.02
C ARG A 283 -2.60 -1.63 6.04
N LEU A 284 -2.63 -0.54 5.26
CA LEU A 284 -1.52 0.41 5.19
C LEU A 284 -1.66 1.60 6.16
N LEU A 285 -2.88 1.94 6.62
CA LEU A 285 -3.10 3.20 7.34
C LEU A 285 -2.86 3.10 8.86
N THR A 286 -3.11 1.94 9.47
CA THR A 286 -2.98 1.76 10.93
C THR A 286 -1.54 1.61 11.42
N VAL A 287 -0.60 1.24 10.53
CA VAL A 287 0.84 1.14 10.88
C VAL A 287 1.53 2.51 10.83
N LEU A 288 1.03 3.45 10.01
CA LEU A 288 1.59 4.80 9.91
C LEU A 288 1.25 5.68 11.12
N THR A 289 0.08 5.52 11.75
CA THR A 289 -0.32 6.33 12.90
C THR A 289 0.46 5.98 14.18
N ARG A 290 0.90 4.73 14.33
CA ARG A 290 1.73 4.30 15.48
C ARG A 290 3.22 4.60 15.33
N LEU A 291 3.72 4.89 14.12
CA LEU A 291 5.11 5.31 13.93
C LEU A 291 5.35 6.81 14.21
N VAL A 292 4.31 7.64 14.15
CA VAL A 292 4.43 9.09 14.39
C VAL A 292 4.40 9.44 15.89
N MET A 293 3.78 8.60 16.72
CA MET A 293 3.59 8.90 18.15
C MET A 293 4.79 8.52 19.05
N VAL A 294 5.82 7.86 18.49
CA VAL A 294 7.04 7.47 19.24
C VAL A 294 8.16 8.53 19.13
N CYS A 295 7.97 9.58 18.32
CA CYS A 295 9.01 10.61 18.10
C CYS A 295 8.92 11.85 19.02
N THR A 296 8.02 11.90 20.02
CA THR A 296 7.79 13.12 20.83
C THR A 296 7.91 12.95 22.35
N SER A 297 8.80 12.06 22.81
CA SER A 297 9.23 12.00 24.22
C SER A 297 10.74 11.74 24.20
N VAL A 298 11.66 12.55 24.72
CA VAL A 298 11.85 13.29 26.00
C VAL A 298 13.07 14.27 25.78
N PRO A 299 13.49 15.20 26.66
CA PRO A 299 12.95 16.50 27.11
C PRO A 299 13.92 17.72 26.86
N GLN A 300 13.57 18.89 27.42
CA GLN A 300 14.40 20.05 27.87
C GLN A 300 14.25 21.40 27.13
N ALA A 301 13.66 22.34 27.88
CA ALA A 301 14.17 23.67 28.25
C ALA A 301 14.97 24.47 27.21
N VAL A 302 14.46 25.65 26.83
CA VAL A 302 15.07 26.98 27.07
C VAL A 302 13.97 28.05 26.93
N GLU A 303 14.02 29.03 27.83
CA GLU A 303 13.17 30.22 27.98
C GLU A 303 13.18 31.18 26.77
N GLY A 304 12.16 32.03 26.68
CA GLY A 304 12.35 33.40 26.17
C GLY A 304 11.56 33.82 24.93
N GLY A 305 10.38 34.40 25.17
CA GLY A 305 9.87 35.65 24.58
C GLY A 305 10.04 35.99 23.09
N GLY A 306 8.90 36.09 22.40
CA GLY A 306 8.53 37.21 21.52
C GLY A 306 9.25 37.35 20.17
N PHE A 307 8.50 37.29 19.07
CA PHE A 307 8.28 38.43 18.17
C PHE A 307 7.26 38.07 17.09
N ALA A 308 6.19 38.85 17.05
CA ALA A 308 5.27 38.95 15.93
C ALA A 308 5.86 39.86 14.83
N HIS A 309 5.29 39.75 13.64
CA HIS A 309 5.37 40.63 12.45
C HIS A 309 6.29 40.24 11.28
N LEU A 310 5.69 40.43 10.08
CA LEU A 310 6.23 40.45 8.71
C LEU A 310 6.37 39.04 8.09
N LEU A 311 5.59 38.65 7.07
CA LEU A 311 5.42 39.33 5.79
C LEU A 311 4.05 39.00 5.14
N ARG A 312 3.38 40.05 4.65
CA ARG A 312 2.31 39.99 3.65
C ARG A 312 2.94 39.65 2.29
N PHE A 313 2.40 38.67 1.57
CA PHE A 313 2.55 38.57 0.11
C PHE A 313 1.19 38.29 -0.53
N SER A 314 0.45 39.39 -0.66
CA SER A 314 -0.72 39.53 -1.51
C SER A 314 -0.27 39.79 -2.94
N SER A 315 0.03 38.75 -3.72
CA SER A 315 0.22 38.86 -5.17
C SER A 315 0.39 37.49 -5.84
N PHE A 316 -0.60 36.61 -5.70
CA PHE A 316 -0.71 35.43 -6.56
C PHE A 316 -2.15 35.05 -6.91
N GLN A 317 -3.07 36.03 -6.84
CA GLN A 317 -4.51 35.80 -7.01
C GLN A 317 -5.11 36.42 -8.28
N SER A 318 -4.28 36.78 -9.27
CA SER A 318 -4.75 37.44 -10.49
C SER A 318 -4.49 36.66 -11.78
N TYR A 319 -4.08 35.38 -11.73
CA TYR A 319 -3.66 34.68 -12.96
C TYR A 319 -4.47 33.43 -13.36
N LEU A 320 -5.53 33.04 -12.66
CA LEU A 320 -6.31 31.86 -13.07
C LEU A 320 -7.82 32.11 -12.98
N ARG A 321 -8.34 32.89 -13.93
CA ARG A 321 -9.66 32.67 -14.53
C ARG A 321 -9.50 32.66 -16.06
N VAL A 322 -10.26 31.77 -16.69
CA VAL A 322 -10.48 31.58 -18.15
C VAL A 322 -9.60 30.53 -18.84
N GLN A 323 -10.21 29.34 -18.95
CA GLN A 323 -10.33 28.38 -20.06
C GLN A 323 -9.26 28.21 -21.16
N GLU A 324 -9.20 26.93 -21.57
CA GLU A 324 -8.80 26.34 -22.86
C GLU A 324 -7.35 25.83 -23.07
N VAL A 325 -7.29 24.49 -23.12
CA VAL A 325 -6.46 23.59 -23.92
C VAL A 325 -5.51 24.30 -24.91
N GLN A 326 -4.24 24.47 -24.53
CA GLN A 326 -3.03 24.42 -25.41
C GLN A 326 -1.71 24.93 -24.76
N CYS A 327 -1.65 25.24 -23.45
CA CYS A 327 -0.49 25.97 -22.88
C CYS A 327 0.44 25.20 -21.91
N GLU A 328 0.55 23.87 -21.99
CA GLU A 328 1.35 23.10 -21.00
C GLU A 328 2.87 23.14 -21.24
N GLN A 329 3.35 23.38 -22.46
CA GLN A 329 4.80 23.49 -22.72
C GLN A 329 5.40 24.89 -22.51
N LEU A 330 4.59 25.94 -22.46
CA LEU A 330 5.06 27.32 -22.23
C LEU A 330 5.21 27.67 -20.74
N ALA A 331 4.39 27.08 -19.86
CA ALA A 331 4.45 27.34 -18.41
C ALA A 331 5.74 26.79 -17.77
N LEU A 332 6.18 25.59 -18.16
CA LEU A 332 7.44 24.99 -17.70
C LEU A 332 8.68 25.73 -18.23
N ARG A 333 8.64 26.26 -19.47
CA ARG A 333 9.73 27.10 -20.02
C ARG A 333 9.82 28.47 -19.35
N ARG A 334 8.69 29.08 -18.96
CA ARG A 334 8.66 30.36 -18.22
C ARG A 334 9.06 30.22 -16.75
N ALA A 335 8.65 29.13 -16.08
CA ALA A 335 9.08 28.85 -14.70
C ALA A 335 10.61 28.57 -14.61
N TRP A 336 11.19 27.93 -15.63
CA TRP A 336 12.64 27.73 -15.69
C TRP A 336 13.39 29.04 -15.97
N ALA A 337 12.90 29.90 -16.89
CA ALA A 337 13.48 31.21 -17.18
C ALA A 337 13.46 32.18 -15.98
N LEU A 338 12.37 32.18 -15.19
CA LEU A 338 12.26 32.98 -13.96
C LEU A 338 13.20 32.50 -12.85
N SER A 339 13.47 31.20 -12.77
CA SER A 339 14.44 30.65 -11.80
C SER A 339 15.90 31.00 -12.15
N THR A 340 16.20 31.21 -13.43
CA THR A 340 17.53 31.62 -13.90
C THR A 340 17.76 33.13 -13.81
N ASP A 341 16.74 33.97 -13.98
CA ASP A 341 16.87 35.44 -13.85
C ASP A 341 17.06 35.89 -12.39
N VAL A 342 16.42 35.20 -11.42
CA VAL A 342 16.61 35.49 -9.99
C VAL A 342 18.02 35.08 -9.52
N ALA A 343 18.64 34.07 -10.15
CA ALA A 343 20.02 33.69 -9.88
C ALA A 343 21.04 34.65 -10.53
N TRP A 344 20.68 35.31 -11.63
CA TRP A 344 21.57 36.21 -12.37
C TRP A 344 21.59 37.65 -11.83
N GLN A 345 20.49 38.13 -11.23
CA GLN A 345 20.44 39.49 -10.64
C GLN A 345 21.14 39.62 -9.27
N THR A 346 21.60 38.52 -8.66
CA THR A 346 22.33 38.54 -7.37
C THR A 346 23.86 38.59 -7.51
N GLU A 347 24.43 38.47 -8.70
CA GLU A 347 25.87 38.72 -8.93
C GLU A 347 26.12 40.17 -9.37
N GLY A 348 25.81 41.10 -8.47
CA GLY A 348 26.02 42.53 -8.69
C GLY A 348 26.58 43.21 -7.46
N ARG A 349 27.91 43.20 -7.35
CA ARG A 349 28.79 43.97 -6.44
C ARG A 349 29.18 43.33 -5.08
N SER A 350 30.51 43.25 -4.95
CA SER A 350 31.36 43.00 -3.76
C SER A 350 31.50 41.54 -3.32
N GLY A 351 32.76 41.08 -3.36
CA GLY A 351 33.13 39.67 -3.23
C GLY A 351 33.24 39.19 -1.78
N SER A 352 32.56 38.09 -1.49
CA SER A 352 33.03 36.98 -0.65
C SER A 352 32.07 35.79 -0.83
N ARG A 353 32.59 34.59 -1.14
CA ARG A 353 31.78 33.40 -1.42
C ARG A 353 31.36 32.71 -0.11
N LEU A 354 30.10 32.85 0.29
CA LEU A 354 29.46 31.99 1.30
C LEU A 354 28.86 30.74 0.66
N SER A 355 29.02 29.58 1.32
CA SER A 355 28.52 28.28 0.85
C SER A 355 26.99 28.17 0.97
N ALA A 356 26.36 27.27 0.20
CA ALA A 356 24.90 27.08 0.19
C ALA A 356 24.29 26.73 1.57
N HIS A 357 25.08 26.20 2.51
CA HIS A 357 24.67 26.05 3.92
C HIS A 357 24.56 27.39 4.65
N GLY A 358 25.41 28.37 4.33
CA GLY A 358 25.34 29.73 4.88
C GLY A 358 24.13 30.52 4.36
N LEU A 359 23.72 30.30 3.11
CA LEU A 359 22.52 30.95 2.57
C LEU A 359 21.23 30.43 3.23
N MET A 360 21.10 29.10 3.42
CA MET A 360 19.93 28.49 4.07
C MET A 360 19.80 28.84 5.57
N ALA A 361 20.91 29.10 6.26
CA ALA A 361 20.89 29.58 7.64
C ALA A 361 20.48 31.06 7.76
N SER A 362 20.68 31.86 6.70
CA SER A 362 20.43 33.31 6.74
C SER A 362 19.03 33.75 6.29
N ARG A 363 18.28 32.90 5.57
CA ARG A 363 16.95 33.26 5.01
C ARG A 363 15.98 32.06 4.95
N PRO A 364 15.11 31.86 5.96
CA PRO A 364 14.19 30.72 6.06
C PRO A 364 13.09 30.67 4.97
N GLU A 365 12.81 31.80 4.30
CA GLU A 365 11.81 31.90 3.23
C GLU A 365 12.18 31.09 1.98
N ILE A 366 13.48 30.97 1.67
CA ILE A 366 13.97 30.25 0.49
C ILE A 366 13.89 28.72 0.69
N ALA A 367 14.10 28.24 1.93
CA ALA A 367 13.93 26.83 2.28
C ALA A 367 12.45 26.40 2.17
N THR A 368 11.54 27.31 2.51
CA THR A 368 10.09 27.08 2.47
C THR A 368 9.57 26.99 1.03
N ALA A 369 10.06 27.84 0.13
CA ALA A 369 9.69 27.81 -1.30
C ALA A 369 10.18 26.54 -2.01
N VAL A 370 11.41 26.09 -1.72
CA VAL A 370 11.95 24.84 -2.29
C VAL A 370 11.20 23.60 -1.75
N ALA A 371 10.83 23.62 -0.46
CA ALA A 371 10.01 22.56 0.13
C ALA A 371 8.59 22.52 -0.45
N ALA A 372 7.93 23.68 -0.61
CA ALA A 372 6.60 23.77 -1.18
C ALA A 372 6.53 23.28 -2.63
N THR A 373 7.56 23.57 -3.44
CA THR A 373 7.64 23.11 -4.83
C THR A 373 7.85 21.60 -4.93
N ALA A 374 8.63 21.00 -4.02
CA ALA A 374 8.81 19.56 -3.93
C ALA A 374 7.54 18.84 -3.44
N VAL A 375 6.80 19.44 -2.49
CA VAL A 375 5.53 18.91 -1.99
C VAL A 375 4.42 19.00 -3.05
N GLY A 376 4.37 20.06 -3.84
CA GLY A 376 3.42 20.20 -4.96
C GLY A 376 3.65 19.16 -6.06
N ALA A 377 4.91 18.88 -6.42
CA ALA A 377 5.24 17.85 -7.39
C ALA A 377 4.87 16.43 -6.92
N VAL A 378 5.03 16.15 -5.62
CA VAL A 378 4.62 14.88 -4.99
C VAL A 378 3.08 14.79 -4.88
N GLY A 379 2.40 15.89 -4.61
CA GLY A 379 0.94 15.97 -4.54
C GLY A 379 0.27 15.69 -5.89
N ILE A 380 0.79 16.27 -6.98
CA ILE A 380 0.29 16.02 -8.34
C ILE A 380 0.57 14.57 -8.78
N ALA A 381 1.74 14.03 -8.43
CA ALA A 381 2.08 12.62 -8.70
C ALA A 381 1.22 11.63 -7.89
N CYS A 382 0.77 12.01 -6.68
CA CYS A 382 -0.16 11.21 -5.89
C CYS A 382 -1.60 11.32 -6.41
N TRP A 383 -2.04 12.49 -6.83
CA TRP A 383 -3.37 12.72 -7.39
C TRP A 383 -3.59 11.94 -8.70
N LEU A 384 -2.63 11.96 -9.62
CA LEU A 384 -2.65 11.16 -10.86
C LEU A 384 -2.67 9.64 -10.59
N LYS A 385 -2.13 9.20 -9.45
CA LYS A 385 -2.08 7.78 -9.05
C LYS A 385 -3.37 7.30 -8.37
N PHE A 386 -4.20 8.21 -7.86
CA PHE A 386 -5.43 7.89 -7.14
C PHE A 386 -6.70 7.91 -8.03
N HIS A 387 -6.63 8.48 -9.24
CA HIS A 387 -7.79 8.63 -10.14
C HIS A 387 -7.80 7.66 -11.34
N GLN A 388 -7.03 6.57 -11.32
CA GLN A 388 -7.17 5.51 -12.33
C GLN A 388 -8.14 4.41 -11.87
N PRO A 389 -9.16 4.03 -12.67
CA PRO A 389 -10.11 2.98 -12.31
C PRO A 389 -9.46 1.58 -12.24
N SER A 390 -10.04 0.73 -11.38
CA SER A 390 -9.70 -0.68 -11.20
C SER A 390 -9.99 -1.49 -12.47
N ALA A 391 -8.96 -2.04 -13.10
CA ALA A 391 -9.12 -2.89 -14.28
C ALA A 391 -9.57 -4.31 -13.90
N GLU A 392 -10.76 -4.67 -14.35
CA GLU A 392 -11.16 -6.04 -14.66
C GLU A 392 -10.25 -6.62 -15.76
N GLN A 393 -10.10 -7.94 -15.78
CA GLN A 393 -9.43 -8.65 -16.86
C GLN A 393 -10.27 -8.57 -18.14
N HIS A 394 -10.13 -7.47 -18.87
CA HIS A 394 -10.46 -7.36 -20.28
C HIS A 394 -9.26 -6.78 -21.01
N GLU A 395 -8.94 -7.36 -22.17
CA GLU A 395 -8.03 -6.78 -23.17
C GLU A 395 -8.50 -5.35 -23.45
N GLY A 396 -7.86 -4.35 -22.84
CA GLY A 396 -8.39 -2.99 -22.72
C GLY A 396 -7.39 -1.97 -23.22
N GLU A 397 -7.76 -1.27 -24.29
CA GLU A 397 -6.97 -0.24 -24.96
C GLU A 397 -6.49 0.89 -24.01
N ASP A 398 -5.36 1.51 -24.34
CA ASP A 398 -4.77 2.64 -23.62
C ASP A 398 -5.52 3.97 -23.84
N GLU A 399 -5.10 5.04 -23.16
CA GLU A 399 -5.71 6.38 -23.20
C GLU A 399 -5.72 7.03 -24.61
N ASN A 400 -5.12 6.39 -25.62
CA ASN A 400 -5.13 6.78 -27.03
C ASN A 400 -5.90 5.81 -27.95
N GLY A 401 -6.58 4.80 -27.39
CA GLY A 401 -7.30 3.78 -28.16
C GLY A 401 -6.39 2.73 -28.82
N GLN A 402 -5.20 2.44 -28.26
CA GLN A 402 -4.35 1.33 -28.71
C GLN A 402 -4.44 0.13 -27.77
N CYS A 403 -4.63 -1.07 -28.33
CA CYS A 403 -4.67 -2.33 -27.59
C CYS A 403 -3.47 -2.48 -26.63
N ARG A 404 -3.75 -2.62 -25.33
CA ARG A 404 -2.73 -2.65 -24.27
C ARG A 404 -2.07 -4.02 -24.20
N MET A 405 -0.75 -4.05 -24.39
CA MET A 405 0.03 -5.29 -24.35
C MET A 405 0.09 -5.89 -22.94
N GLY A 406 -0.21 -7.19 -22.83
CA GLY A 406 -0.09 -7.94 -21.57
C GLY A 406 1.37 -8.30 -21.22
N ILE A 407 1.60 -8.75 -19.98
CA ILE A 407 2.96 -9.12 -19.49
C ILE A 407 3.65 -10.16 -20.39
N GLN A 408 2.89 -11.10 -20.94
CA GLN A 408 3.39 -12.13 -21.85
C GLN A 408 3.93 -11.51 -23.15
N GLU A 409 3.15 -10.65 -23.79
CA GLU A 409 3.54 -9.98 -25.04
C GLU A 409 4.72 -9.03 -24.82
N LEU A 410 4.72 -8.28 -23.72
CA LEU A 410 5.83 -7.40 -23.34
C LEU A 410 7.12 -8.20 -23.07
N SER A 411 7.01 -9.35 -22.39
CA SER A 411 8.15 -10.23 -22.15
C SER A 411 8.72 -10.76 -23.46
N GLN A 412 7.87 -11.23 -24.37
CA GLN A 412 8.28 -11.70 -25.69
C GLN A 412 8.93 -10.58 -26.51
N GLN A 413 8.32 -9.39 -26.53
CA GLN A 413 8.85 -8.22 -27.24
C GLN A 413 10.24 -7.83 -26.74
N ILE A 414 10.47 -7.81 -25.42
CA ILE A 414 11.78 -7.48 -24.85
C ILE A 414 12.82 -8.53 -25.22
N GLN A 415 12.47 -9.81 -25.17
CA GLN A 415 13.40 -10.88 -25.56
C GLN A 415 13.75 -10.84 -27.04
N GLU A 416 12.77 -10.59 -27.91
CA GLU A 416 12.97 -10.36 -29.35
C GLU A 416 13.92 -9.18 -29.58
N GLN A 417 13.70 -8.06 -28.88
CA GLN A 417 14.55 -6.87 -29.00
C GLN A 417 15.97 -7.11 -28.49
N LEU A 418 16.14 -7.86 -27.39
CA LEU A 418 17.46 -8.24 -26.88
C LEU A 418 18.23 -9.08 -27.91
N LYS A 419 17.56 -9.98 -28.64
CA LYS A 419 18.20 -10.82 -29.67
C LYS A 419 18.52 -10.07 -30.96
N THR A 420 17.64 -9.16 -31.37
CA THR A 420 17.71 -8.52 -32.70
C THR A 420 18.47 -7.20 -32.72
N ARG A 421 18.49 -6.46 -31.61
CA ARG A 421 19.12 -5.13 -31.55
C ARG A 421 20.59 -5.23 -31.18
N LYS A 422 21.35 -4.21 -31.59
CA LYS A 422 22.77 -4.08 -31.26
C LYS A 422 22.97 -3.11 -30.09
N PRO A 423 24.07 -3.26 -29.31
CA PRO A 423 24.49 -2.24 -28.36
C PRO A 423 24.73 -0.89 -29.06
N ARG A 424 24.42 0.22 -28.38
CA ARG A 424 24.77 1.56 -28.89
C ARG A 424 26.26 1.80 -28.75
N HIS A 425 26.88 2.36 -29.78
CA HIS A 425 28.24 2.87 -29.67
C HIS A 425 28.25 4.13 -28.79
N ILE A 426 29.25 4.25 -27.91
CA ILE A 426 29.48 5.42 -27.07
C ILE A 426 30.94 5.83 -27.27
N ASP A 427 31.15 7.05 -27.76
CA ASP A 427 32.47 7.55 -28.11
C ASP A 427 33.41 7.52 -26.89
N GLY A 428 34.55 6.83 -27.03
CA GLY A 428 35.56 6.71 -25.98
C GLY A 428 35.28 5.65 -24.92
N VAL A 429 34.25 4.81 -25.10
CA VAL A 429 33.95 3.67 -24.23
C VAL A 429 34.08 2.38 -25.04
N GLU A 430 35.19 1.66 -24.85
CA GLU A 430 35.43 0.39 -25.51
C GLU A 430 34.68 -0.76 -24.80
N PRO A 431 34.29 -1.84 -25.51
CA PRO A 431 33.61 -3.00 -24.92
C PRO A 431 34.37 -3.67 -23.77
N SER A 432 35.70 -3.55 -23.74
CA SER A 432 36.55 -4.05 -22.65
C SER A 432 36.43 -3.20 -21.37
N MET A 433 35.99 -1.94 -21.46
CA MET A 433 35.82 -1.04 -20.32
C MET A 433 34.42 -1.16 -19.71
N TYR A 434 33.40 -1.42 -20.54
CA TYR A 434 32.03 -1.59 -20.09
C TYR A 434 31.22 -2.43 -21.09
N LYS A 435 30.72 -3.58 -20.64
CA LYS A 435 29.87 -4.47 -21.44
C LYS A 435 28.47 -3.87 -21.60
N LEU A 436 28.23 -3.25 -22.76
CA LEU A 436 26.95 -2.65 -23.12
C LEU A 436 25.94 -3.70 -23.61
N PRO A 437 24.72 -3.74 -23.05
CA PRO A 437 23.67 -4.60 -23.57
C PRO A 437 23.05 -4.04 -24.87
N PRO A 438 22.31 -4.87 -25.62
CA PRO A 438 21.47 -4.41 -26.71
C PRO A 438 20.58 -3.23 -26.30
N PHE A 439 20.44 -2.25 -27.20
CA PHE A 439 19.67 -1.05 -26.85
C PHE A 439 18.16 -1.30 -26.88
N ILE A 440 17.54 -1.22 -25.71
CA ILE A 440 16.09 -1.18 -25.55
C ILE A 440 15.66 0.22 -25.10
N PRO A 441 14.60 0.80 -25.70
CA PRO A 441 14.15 2.15 -25.36
C PRO A 441 13.67 2.22 -23.91
N LYS A 442 13.93 3.35 -23.25
CA LYS A 442 13.46 3.58 -21.87
C LYS A 442 11.95 3.41 -21.75
N SER A 443 11.18 3.83 -22.76
CA SER A 443 9.72 3.67 -22.77
C SER A 443 9.30 2.20 -22.63
N THR A 444 9.96 1.27 -23.33
CA THR A 444 9.69 -0.17 -23.23
C THR A 444 9.93 -0.70 -21.82
N TRP A 445 11.03 -0.28 -21.17
CA TRP A 445 11.30 -0.64 -19.78
C TRP A 445 10.32 -0.02 -18.79
N THR A 446 9.84 1.20 -19.04
CA THR A 446 8.82 1.85 -18.23
C THR A 446 7.51 1.06 -18.29
N VAL A 447 7.03 0.71 -19.50
CA VAL A 447 5.80 -0.07 -19.67
C VAL A 447 5.91 -1.44 -18.98
N LEU A 448 7.04 -2.15 -19.16
CA LEU A 448 7.25 -3.41 -18.45
C LEU A 448 7.23 -3.22 -16.92
N GLY A 449 7.86 -2.17 -16.41
CA GLY A 449 7.91 -1.89 -14.97
C GLY A 449 6.55 -1.62 -14.35
N ASP A 450 5.69 -0.90 -15.06
CA ASP A 450 4.32 -0.63 -14.61
C ASP A 450 3.46 -1.90 -14.62
N GLU A 451 3.63 -2.78 -15.62
CA GLU A 451 2.92 -4.06 -15.66
C GLU A 451 3.43 -5.04 -14.58
N LEU A 452 4.75 -5.13 -14.38
CA LEU A 452 5.34 -5.90 -13.28
C LEU A 452 4.82 -5.44 -11.92
N ARG A 453 4.65 -4.12 -11.72
CA ARG A 453 4.06 -3.57 -10.49
C ARG A 453 2.61 -4.04 -10.32
N ARG A 454 1.83 -4.17 -11.40
CA ARG A 454 0.48 -4.75 -11.32
C ARG A 454 0.53 -6.23 -10.94
N CYS A 455 1.46 -7.00 -11.49
CA CYS A 455 1.67 -8.40 -11.11
C CYS A 455 2.13 -8.59 -9.65
N GLU A 456 2.75 -7.57 -9.04
CA GLU A 456 3.08 -7.53 -7.60
C GLU A 456 1.90 -7.08 -6.72
N THR A 457 0.97 -6.32 -7.28
CA THR A 457 -0.18 -5.74 -6.57
C THR A 457 -1.35 -6.69 -6.65
N LEU A 458 -1.23 -7.81 -5.95
CA LEU A 458 -2.27 -8.83 -5.98
C LEU A 458 -3.08 -8.82 -4.68
N ASP A 459 -4.40 -8.73 -4.82
CA ASP A 459 -5.40 -9.19 -3.83
C ASP A 459 -5.36 -10.73 -3.61
N VAL A 460 -4.28 -11.37 -4.05
CA VAL A 460 -4.07 -12.82 -3.96
C VAL A 460 -3.47 -13.13 -2.60
N THR A 461 -4.22 -13.87 -1.78
CA THR A 461 -3.75 -14.31 -0.46
C THR A 461 -2.81 -15.50 -0.53
N GLU A 462 -2.94 -16.32 -1.58
CA GLU A 462 -2.25 -17.60 -1.77
C GLU A 462 -1.93 -17.81 -3.27
N VAL A 463 -0.68 -18.14 -3.61
CA VAL A 463 -0.29 -18.48 -4.99
C VAL A 463 -0.38 -19.99 -5.22
N PRO A 464 -1.13 -20.44 -6.24
CA PRO A 464 -1.21 -21.86 -6.61
C PRO A 464 0.14 -22.48 -7.01
N GLY A 465 0.25 -23.80 -6.84
CA GLY A 465 1.49 -24.54 -7.04
C GLY A 465 2.00 -24.56 -8.48
N GLU A 466 1.12 -24.38 -9.45
CA GLU A 466 1.39 -24.36 -10.90
C GLU A 466 1.97 -23.01 -11.38
N ARG A 467 1.92 -21.96 -10.55
CA ARG A 467 2.41 -20.63 -10.92
C ARG A 467 3.83 -20.40 -10.43
N PHE A 468 4.58 -19.61 -11.19
CA PHE A 468 5.88 -19.08 -10.80
C PHE A 468 5.67 -17.90 -9.85
N MET A 469 6.54 -17.75 -8.84
CA MET A 469 6.54 -16.58 -7.96
C MET A 469 7.82 -15.79 -8.15
N THR A 470 7.77 -14.49 -7.87
CA THR A 470 8.99 -13.71 -7.65
C THR A 470 8.95 -13.09 -6.27
N LEU A 471 10.07 -13.06 -5.57
CA LEU A 471 10.25 -12.27 -4.34
C LEU A 471 11.14 -11.09 -4.67
N ARG A 472 10.71 -9.90 -4.30
CA ARG A 472 11.47 -8.67 -4.46
C ARG A 472 11.67 -8.03 -3.11
N LEU A 473 12.91 -7.95 -2.66
CA LEU A 473 13.27 -7.36 -1.39
C LEU A 473 13.97 -6.02 -1.61
N ASP A 474 13.45 -5.00 -0.95
CA ASP A 474 13.94 -3.62 -1.05
C ASP A 474 14.37 -3.14 0.36
N GLY A 475 15.60 -2.63 0.48
CA GLY A 475 16.15 -2.11 1.73
C GLY A 475 15.54 -0.77 2.15
N SER A 476 15.07 -0.65 3.39
CA SER A 476 14.49 0.60 3.91
C SER A 476 15.54 1.51 4.52
N GLY A 477 15.63 2.75 4.03
CA GLY A 477 16.54 3.77 4.59
C GLY A 477 18.02 3.56 4.28
N PHE A 478 18.35 2.70 3.30
CA PHE A 478 19.72 2.28 3.01
C PHE A 478 20.65 3.42 2.61
N SER A 479 20.16 4.47 1.95
CA SER A 479 20.98 5.65 1.63
C SER A 479 21.42 6.43 2.88
N LYS A 480 20.68 6.36 3.99
CA LYS A 480 21.10 6.94 5.28
C LYS A 480 22.08 6.01 5.98
N LEU A 481 21.77 4.70 5.98
CA LEU A 481 22.62 3.66 6.56
C LEU A 481 24.02 3.68 5.94
N THR A 482 24.12 3.53 4.63
CA THR A 482 25.39 3.52 3.88
C THR A 482 26.24 4.76 4.16
N ARG A 483 25.64 5.96 4.13
CA ARG A 483 26.34 7.21 4.50
C ARG A 483 26.88 7.19 5.93
N ARG A 484 26.08 6.71 6.89
CA ARG A 484 26.51 6.58 8.29
C ARG A 484 27.65 5.56 8.42
N MET A 485 27.52 4.39 7.80
CA MET A 485 28.56 3.35 7.80
C MET A 485 29.87 3.82 7.18
N THR A 486 29.82 4.54 6.07
CA THR A 486 31.02 5.16 5.48
C THR A 486 31.62 6.21 6.41
N SER A 487 30.80 7.04 7.08
CA SER A 487 31.30 8.05 8.02
C SER A 487 31.98 7.45 9.27
N LEU A 488 31.52 6.27 9.69
CA LEU A 488 32.12 5.50 10.79
C LEU A 488 33.33 4.67 10.37
N GLY A 489 33.68 4.65 9.08
CA GLY A 489 34.76 3.83 8.53
C GLY A 489 34.46 2.32 8.52
N VAL A 490 33.20 1.93 8.70
CA VAL A 490 32.74 0.54 8.58
C VAL A 490 32.70 0.12 7.12
N PHE A 491 32.19 1.00 6.24
CA PHE A 491 32.24 0.82 4.79
C PHE A 491 33.33 1.66 4.17
N SER A 492 33.95 1.13 3.11
CA SER A 492 34.93 1.86 2.31
C SER A 492 34.36 3.14 1.70
N ALA A 493 35.20 4.15 1.52
CA ALA A 493 34.82 5.39 0.85
C ALA A 493 34.61 5.13 -0.66
N GLY A 494 33.53 5.66 -1.23
CA GLY A 494 33.16 5.39 -2.62
C GLY A 494 32.23 4.18 -2.71
N TYR A 495 32.50 3.28 -3.65
CA TYR A 495 31.76 2.02 -3.76
C TYR A 495 32.16 1.08 -2.62
N SER A 496 31.19 0.55 -1.88
CA SER A 496 31.46 -0.35 -0.75
C SER A 496 31.35 -1.80 -1.22
N HIS A 497 32.50 -2.46 -1.30
CA HIS A 497 32.58 -3.90 -1.55
C HIS A 497 31.99 -4.68 -0.37
N GLU A 498 32.18 -4.20 0.86
CA GLU A 498 31.66 -4.86 2.05
C GLU A 498 30.14 -4.94 2.03
N PHE A 499 29.47 -3.83 1.68
CA PHE A 499 28.03 -3.80 1.53
C PHE A 499 27.53 -4.73 0.41
N ALA A 500 28.22 -4.74 -0.74
CA ALA A 500 27.90 -5.63 -1.84
C ALA A 500 28.07 -7.11 -1.44
N ASP A 501 29.12 -7.46 -0.70
CA ASP A 501 29.39 -8.82 -0.22
C ASP A 501 28.28 -9.32 0.70
N VAL A 502 27.83 -8.47 1.64
CA VAL A 502 26.70 -8.79 2.52
C VAL A 502 25.41 -9.01 1.74
N MET A 503 25.13 -8.18 0.73
CA MET A 503 23.94 -8.32 -0.11
C MET A 503 23.98 -9.58 -0.98
N ARG A 504 25.15 -9.92 -1.54
CA ARG A 504 25.39 -11.17 -2.26
C ARG A 504 25.11 -12.38 -1.37
N GLU A 505 25.62 -12.37 -0.15
CA GLU A 505 25.37 -13.46 0.80
C GLU A 505 23.90 -13.57 1.20
N CYS A 506 23.22 -12.44 1.46
CA CYS A 506 21.79 -12.42 1.75
C CYS A 506 20.97 -13.04 0.61
N CYS A 507 21.29 -12.67 -0.63
CA CYS A 507 20.64 -13.23 -1.82
C CYS A 507 20.86 -14.74 -1.92
N GLN A 508 22.12 -15.20 -1.81
CA GLN A 508 22.45 -16.64 -1.82
C GLN A 508 21.74 -17.41 -0.71
N SER A 509 21.64 -16.84 0.49
CA SER A 509 20.98 -17.47 1.64
C SER A 509 19.48 -17.65 1.43
N LEU A 510 18.81 -16.67 0.83
CA LEU A 510 17.40 -16.79 0.46
C LEU A 510 17.16 -17.79 -0.68
N MET A 511 18.13 -17.96 -1.58
CA MET A 511 18.05 -18.84 -2.74
C MET A 511 18.10 -20.32 -2.37
N THR A 512 17.09 -20.82 -1.67
CA THR A 512 17.04 -22.26 -1.32
C THR A 512 16.65 -23.15 -2.50
N LYS A 513 15.87 -22.63 -3.47
CA LYS A 513 15.26 -23.43 -4.55
C LYS A 513 15.51 -22.99 -6.00
N PHE A 514 15.91 -21.75 -6.30
CA PHE A 514 16.15 -21.32 -7.69
C PHE A 514 16.97 -20.01 -7.82
N SER A 515 17.15 -19.49 -9.05
CA SER A 515 17.95 -18.32 -9.46
C SER A 515 17.50 -17.00 -8.82
N GLY A 516 18.47 -16.13 -8.56
CA GLY A 516 18.28 -14.84 -7.91
C GLY A 516 19.21 -13.79 -8.50
N TYR A 517 18.79 -12.55 -8.41
CA TYR A 517 19.49 -11.37 -8.86
C TYR A 517 19.58 -10.38 -7.69
N THR A 518 20.71 -9.72 -7.52
CA THR A 518 20.83 -8.68 -6.49
C THR A 518 21.71 -7.54 -6.96
N GLN A 519 21.37 -6.34 -6.52
CA GLN A 519 22.13 -5.13 -6.78
C GLN A 519 21.89 -4.13 -5.66
N SER A 520 22.96 -3.49 -5.17
CA SER A 520 22.88 -2.44 -4.13
C SER A 520 21.91 -2.80 -2.99
N ASP A 521 20.75 -2.16 -2.89
CA ASP A 521 19.71 -2.33 -1.86
C ASP A 521 18.55 -3.24 -2.29
N GLU A 522 18.64 -3.85 -3.47
CA GLU A 522 17.58 -4.64 -4.10
C GLU A 522 17.97 -6.12 -4.30
N MET A 523 17.04 -7.03 -4.04
CA MET A 523 17.16 -8.47 -4.34
C MET A 523 15.89 -8.98 -5.00
N THR A 524 16.05 -9.77 -6.05
CA THR A 524 14.96 -10.43 -6.77
C THR A 524 15.23 -11.92 -6.84
N ILE A 525 14.29 -12.74 -6.42
CA ILE A 525 14.39 -14.20 -6.49
C ILE A 525 13.21 -14.73 -7.28
N VAL A 526 13.48 -15.60 -8.23
CA VAL A 526 12.42 -16.31 -8.98
C VAL A 526 12.22 -17.65 -8.29
N ILE A 527 10.97 -18.04 -8.03
CA ILE A 527 10.60 -19.34 -7.44
C ILE A 527 9.77 -20.09 -8.48
N PRO A 528 10.16 -21.32 -8.84
CA PRO A 528 9.49 -22.08 -9.89
C PRO A 528 8.16 -22.64 -9.44
N ALA A 529 7.32 -22.98 -10.42
CA ALA A 529 6.20 -23.87 -10.19
C ALA A 529 6.67 -25.16 -9.49
N THR A 530 5.81 -25.72 -8.67
CA THR A 530 6.09 -26.93 -7.90
C THR A 530 5.99 -28.16 -8.79
N ARG A 531 6.45 -29.30 -8.26
CA ARG A 531 6.35 -30.60 -8.95
C ARG A 531 4.93 -31.17 -8.88
N VAL A 532 4.58 -31.98 -9.88
CA VAL A 532 3.39 -32.84 -9.85
C VAL A 532 3.78 -34.18 -9.23
N VAL A 533 3.01 -34.66 -8.26
CA VAL A 533 3.22 -35.97 -7.62
C VAL A 533 1.94 -36.76 -7.76
N ARG A 534 2.01 -37.94 -8.41
CA ARG A 534 0.85 -38.82 -8.66
C ARG A 534 -0.32 -38.12 -9.37
N GLY A 535 -0.03 -37.20 -10.29
CA GLY A 535 -1.03 -36.44 -11.03
C GLY A 535 -1.55 -35.19 -10.31
N GLU A 536 -1.13 -34.93 -9.06
CA GLU A 536 -1.55 -33.75 -8.30
C GLU A 536 -0.42 -32.72 -8.16
N GLN A 537 -0.71 -31.49 -8.54
CA GLN A 537 0.18 -30.34 -8.37
C GLN A 537 0.40 -30.09 -6.88
N GLN A 538 1.66 -30.12 -6.43
CA GLN A 538 1.97 -29.90 -5.02
C GLN A 538 1.77 -28.42 -4.65
N PRO A 539 1.45 -28.08 -3.39
CA PRO A 539 1.41 -26.69 -2.98
C PRO A 539 2.83 -26.12 -2.83
N HIS A 540 2.96 -24.80 -3.03
CA HIS A 540 4.17 -24.06 -2.63
C HIS A 540 4.44 -24.21 -1.12
N SER A 541 5.67 -23.92 -0.69
CA SER A 541 5.99 -23.85 0.74
C SER A 541 5.03 -22.91 1.48
N HIS A 542 4.64 -23.28 2.71
CA HIS A 542 3.61 -22.58 3.48
C HIS A 542 2.25 -22.47 2.77
N SER A 543 1.95 -23.39 1.85
CA SER A 543 0.73 -23.43 1.03
C SER A 543 0.59 -22.23 0.11
N GLY A 544 1.71 -21.64 -0.33
CA GLY A 544 1.70 -20.47 -1.22
C GLY A 544 1.22 -19.17 -0.58
N ARG A 545 1.03 -19.14 0.75
CA ARG A 545 0.54 -17.96 1.48
C ARG A 545 1.49 -16.77 1.35
N VAL A 546 1.05 -15.77 0.59
CA VAL A 546 1.84 -14.60 0.20
C VAL A 546 2.44 -13.91 1.42
N LEU A 547 1.59 -13.49 2.37
CA LEU A 547 2.03 -12.79 3.58
C LEU A 547 3.06 -13.57 4.39
N LYS A 548 2.91 -14.90 4.48
CA LYS A 548 3.82 -15.74 5.25
C LYS A 548 5.19 -15.82 4.57
N ILE A 549 5.20 -16.02 3.26
CA ILE A 549 6.44 -16.09 2.47
C ILE A 549 7.16 -14.74 2.49
N CYS A 550 6.48 -13.61 2.21
CA CYS A 550 7.09 -12.28 2.25
C CYS A 550 7.67 -11.95 3.62
N THR A 551 6.91 -12.18 4.70
CA THR A 551 7.37 -11.87 6.06
C THR A 551 8.58 -12.71 6.45
N LEU A 552 8.60 -14.00 6.12
CA LEU A 552 9.74 -14.87 6.40
C LEU A 552 10.97 -14.49 5.58
N ALA A 553 10.81 -14.16 4.30
CA ALA A 553 11.91 -13.72 3.44
C ALA A 553 12.52 -12.40 3.94
N ALA A 554 11.68 -11.40 4.22
CA ALA A 554 12.10 -10.11 4.76
C ALA A 554 12.79 -10.25 6.12
N ALA A 555 12.23 -11.06 7.02
CA ALA A 555 12.82 -11.32 8.34
C ALA A 555 14.16 -12.03 8.25
N HIS A 556 14.27 -13.04 7.37
CA HIS A 556 15.51 -13.79 7.15
C HIS A 556 16.65 -12.89 6.68
N VAL A 557 16.40 -12.08 5.64
CA VAL A 557 17.40 -11.13 5.13
C VAL A 557 17.71 -10.06 6.15
N THR A 558 16.71 -9.49 6.80
CA THR A 558 16.92 -8.47 7.84
C THR A 558 17.82 -9.01 8.95
N SER A 559 17.58 -10.24 9.40
CA SER A 559 18.41 -10.87 10.43
C SER A 559 19.84 -11.12 9.94
N LEU A 560 20.01 -11.72 8.77
CA LEU A 560 21.33 -12.07 8.25
C LEU A 560 22.15 -10.81 7.91
N PHE A 561 21.53 -9.81 7.29
CA PHE A 561 22.18 -8.55 6.97
C PHE A 561 22.70 -7.85 8.23
N ASN A 562 21.86 -7.74 9.27
CA ASN A 562 22.26 -7.11 10.52
C ASN A 562 23.32 -7.93 11.27
N PHE A 563 23.27 -9.26 11.18
CA PHE A 563 24.29 -10.13 11.73
C PHE A 563 25.66 -9.88 11.07
N ARG A 564 25.72 -9.83 9.74
CA ARG A 564 26.96 -9.51 9.01
C ARG A 564 27.44 -8.09 9.24
N LEU A 565 26.51 -7.14 9.33
CA LEU A 565 26.84 -5.76 9.68
C LEU A 565 27.49 -5.69 11.07
N GLN A 566 26.97 -6.42 12.05
CA GLN A 566 27.54 -6.50 13.39
C GLN A 566 28.97 -7.06 13.38
N GLU A 567 29.27 -8.07 12.56
CA GLU A 567 30.64 -8.59 12.39
C GLU A 567 31.58 -7.52 11.83
N LEU A 568 31.12 -6.72 10.85
CA LEU A 568 31.91 -5.60 10.31
C LEU A 568 32.17 -4.51 11.36
N PHE A 569 31.18 -4.20 12.21
CA PHE A 569 31.36 -3.30 13.36
C PHE A 569 32.41 -3.84 14.33
N ALA A 570 32.29 -5.11 14.71
CA ALA A 570 33.21 -5.77 15.63
C ALA A 570 34.65 -5.79 15.09
N ALA A 571 34.82 -6.05 13.79
CA ALA A 571 36.13 -6.02 13.12
C ALA A 571 36.79 -4.63 13.15
N LYS A 572 36.00 -3.56 13.31
CA LYS A 572 36.47 -2.17 13.46
C LYS A 572 36.57 -1.73 14.94
N GLY A 573 36.29 -2.62 15.89
CA GLY A 573 36.32 -2.31 17.32
C GLY A 573 35.12 -1.49 17.82
N PHE A 574 34.00 -1.49 17.07
CA PHE A 574 32.78 -0.78 17.44
C PHE A 574 31.67 -1.77 17.84
N SER A 575 30.75 -1.31 18.70
CA SER A 575 29.48 -1.99 18.97
C SER A 575 28.37 -1.44 18.07
N MET A 576 27.50 -2.31 17.55
CA MET A 576 26.35 -1.88 16.75
C MET A 576 25.23 -1.35 17.64
N GLU A 577 24.77 -0.12 17.39
CA GLU A 577 23.62 0.49 18.06
C GLU A 577 22.30 0.16 17.34
N ALA A 578 21.17 0.22 18.05
CA ALA A 578 19.84 0.00 17.47
C ALA A 578 19.52 0.95 16.29
N ALA A 579 20.05 2.18 16.33
CA ALA A 579 19.89 3.17 15.26
C ALA A 579 20.63 2.81 13.95
N ASN A 580 21.42 1.72 13.94
CA ASN A 580 22.15 1.20 12.80
C ASN A 580 21.51 -0.06 12.21
N LEU A 581 20.35 -0.49 12.73
CA LEU A 581 19.65 -1.66 12.20
C LEU A 581 19.06 -1.35 10.83
N ALA A 582 19.32 -2.25 9.89
CA ALA A 582 18.69 -2.28 8.57
C ALA A 582 17.39 -3.10 8.64
N THR A 583 16.44 -2.79 7.76
CA THR A 583 15.22 -3.58 7.58
C THR A 583 14.90 -3.71 6.09
N PHE A 584 14.30 -4.83 5.70
CA PHE A 584 13.88 -5.08 4.33
C PHE A 584 12.36 -5.19 4.23
N ASP A 585 11.79 -4.64 3.15
CA ASP A 585 10.43 -4.94 2.71
C ASP A 585 10.48 -6.06 1.66
N CYS A 586 9.42 -6.86 1.55
CA CYS A 586 9.34 -7.92 0.53
C CYS A 586 7.99 -7.89 -0.19
N ARG A 587 8.05 -7.77 -1.52
CA ARG A 587 6.92 -7.86 -2.44
C ARG A 587 6.98 -9.15 -3.23
N MET A 588 5.82 -9.64 -3.67
CA MET A 588 5.74 -10.90 -4.38
C MET A 588 4.91 -10.77 -5.65
N GLY A 589 5.42 -11.28 -6.77
CA GLY A 589 4.69 -11.41 -8.02
C GLY A 589 4.28 -12.86 -8.31
N SER A 590 3.25 -13.04 -9.15
CA SER A 590 2.75 -14.36 -9.56
C SER A 590 2.55 -14.46 -11.07
N PHE A 591 3.21 -15.42 -11.71
CA PHE A 591 3.36 -15.50 -13.17
C PHE A 591 2.97 -16.87 -13.71
N ALA A 592 2.46 -16.91 -14.94
CA ALA A 592 2.07 -18.17 -15.56
C ALA A 592 3.28 -18.95 -16.07
N THR A 593 4.29 -18.23 -16.57
CA THR A 593 5.49 -18.83 -17.16
C THR A 593 6.77 -18.35 -16.49
N LEU A 594 7.84 -19.15 -16.61
CA LEU A 594 9.18 -18.73 -16.22
C LEU A 594 9.62 -17.47 -16.98
N GLN A 595 9.23 -17.36 -18.25
CA GLN A 595 9.59 -16.26 -19.13
C GLN A 595 9.07 -14.91 -18.59
N GLU A 596 7.81 -14.89 -18.14
CA GLU A 596 7.21 -13.74 -17.47
C GLU A 596 7.87 -13.44 -16.12
N ALA A 597 8.13 -14.46 -15.30
CA ALA A 597 8.77 -14.26 -14.00
C ALA A 597 10.20 -13.68 -14.15
N MET A 598 10.94 -14.12 -15.17
CA MET A 598 12.26 -13.60 -15.51
C MET A 598 12.23 -12.16 -16.03
N SER A 599 11.09 -11.65 -16.50
CA SER A 599 10.97 -10.24 -16.92
C SER A 599 11.29 -9.29 -15.77
N LEU A 600 10.99 -9.65 -14.52
CA LEU A 600 11.38 -8.85 -13.35
C LEU A 600 12.90 -8.79 -13.19
N VAL A 601 13.60 -9.91 -13.42
CA VAL A 601 15.07 -9.96 -13.37
C VAL A 601 15.68 -9.11 -14.50
N LEU A 602 15.12 -9.18 -15.72
CA LEU A 602 15.56 -8.35 -16.84
C LEU A 602 15.35 -6.85 -16.56
N TRP A 603 14.18 -6.49 -16.02
CA TRP A 603 13.88 -5.11 -15.65
C TRP A 603 14.84 -4.59 -14.58
N ARG A 604 15.12 -5.38 -13.54
CA ARG A 604 16.09 -5.03 -12.48
C ARG A 604 17.51 -4.91 -13.01
N ALA A 605 17.93 -5.77 -13.93
CA ALA A 605 19.24 -5.66 -14.58
C ALA A 605 19.36 -4.38 -15.43
N ALA A 606 18.29 -3.97 -16.11
CA ALA A 606 18.27 -2.71 -16.86
C ALA A 606 18.37 -1.50 -15.92
N ASP A 607 17.62 -1.50 -14.82
CA ASP A 607 17.62 -0.41 -13.84
C ASP A 607 18.97 -0.32 -13.11
N CYS A 608 19.55 -1.45 -12.73
CA CYS A 608 20.91 -1.56 -12.19
C CYS A 608 21.93 -0.82 -13.06
N GLY A 609 21.95 -1.08 -14.38
CA GLY A 609 22.93 -0.47 -15.26
C GLY A 609 22.86 1.07 -15.27
N VAL A 610 21.66 1.63 -15.12
CA VAL A 610 21.46 3.09 -15.03
C VAL A 610 21.87 3.62 -13.66
N ASN A 611 21.48 2.93 -12.58
CA ASN A 611 21.73 3.33 -11.21
C ASN A 611 23.21 3.21 -10.84
N GLY A 612 23.87 2.12 -11.25
CA GLY A 612 25.29 1.87 -11.01
C GLY A 612 26.21 2.92 -11.64
N VAL A 613 25.95 3.27 -12.91
CA VAL A 613 26.67 4.34 -13.61
C VAL A 613 26.44 5.69 -12.93
N THR A 614 25.21 5.98 -12.51
CA THR A 614 24.87 7.23 -11.82
C THR A 614 25.54 7.30 -10.45
N ASP A 615 25.56 6.20 -9.70
CA ASP A 615 26.22 6.05 -8.41
C ASP A 615 27.74 6.25 -8.53
N ALA A 616 28.38 5.67 -9.55
CA ALA A 616 29.81 5.84 -9.81
C ALA A 616 30.19 7.31 -10.05
N VAL A 617 29.40 8.03 -10.88
CA VAL A 617 29.59 9.48 -11.08
C VAL A 617 29.42 10.22 -9.76
N TYR A 618 28.36 9.95 -9.01
CA TYR A 618 28.06 10.64 -7.75
C TYR A 618 29.14 10.42 -6.68
N LYS A 619 29.62 9.17 -6.53
CA LYS A 619 30.61 8.78 -5.53
C LYS A 619 32.05 9.14 -5.89
N SER A 620 32.35 9.44 -7.16
CA SER A 620 33.69 9.89 -7.58
C SER A 620 34.17 11.15 -6.86
N LYS A 621 33.24 12.02 -6.43
CA LYS A 621 33.51 13.33 -5.81
C LYS A 621 34.44 14.26 -6.64
N ILE A 622 34.65 13.98 -7.92
CA ILE A 622 35.43 14.83 -8.82
C ILE A 622 34.67 16.16 -9.06
N PRO A 623 35.35 17.32 -9.05
CA PRO A 623 34.73 18.60 -9.37
C PRO A 623 33.98 18.56 -10.70
N GLY A 624 32.69 18.92 -10.69
CA GLY A 624 31.83 18.88 -11.88
C GLY A 624 31.00 17.61 -12.06
N ALA A 625 31.26 16.53 -11.29
CA ALA A 625 30.48 15.29 -11.36
C ALA A 625 28.96 15.50 -11.20
N ARG A 626 28.54 16.43 -10.32
CA ARG A 626 27.12 16.78 -10.14
C ARG A 626 26.43 17.27 -11.42
N LYS A 627 27.15 17.93 -12.33
CA LYS A 627 26.60 18.39 -13.62
C LYS A 627 26.36 17.23 -14.59
N ILE A 628 27.05 16.10 -14.38
CA ILE A 628 26.97 14.91 -15.23
C ILE A 628 25.85 13.96 -14.76
N VAL A 629 25.51 13.95 -13.47
CA VAL A 629 24.46 13.09 -12.89
C VAL A 629 23.10 13.21 -13.63
N GLY A 630 22.76 14.40 -14.15
CA GLY A 630 21.52 14.64 -14.90
C GLY A 630 21.59 14.31 -16.41
N LYS A 631 22.74 13.91 -16.94
CA LYS A 631 22.92 13.62 -18.37
C LYS A 631 22.50 12.18 -18.75
N SER A 632 22.54 11.87 -20.04
CA SER A 632 22.20 10.53 -20.52
C SER A 632 23.18 9.47 -19.99
N GLY A 633 22.76 8.20 -19.98
CA GLY A 633 23.65 7.10 -19.58
C GLY A 633 24.93 7.03 -20.43
N GLY A 634 24.84 7.37 -21.72
CA GLY A 634 25.99 7.44 -22.62
C GLY A 634 26.97 8.54 -22.22
N ASP A 635 26.48 9.75 -21.96
CA ASP A 635 27.32 10.87 -21.51
C ASP A 635 28.01 10.57 -20.17
N LYS A 636 27.33 9.88 -19.26
CA LYS A 636 27.88 9.47 -17.97
C LYS A 636 29.02 8.46 -18.16
N LEU A 637 28.82 7.44 -18.99
CA LEU A 637 29.85 6.44 -19.29
C LEU A 637 31.06 7.06 -19.99
N GLN A 638 30.84 7.94 -20.97
CA GLN A 638 31.90 8.68 -21.62
C GLN A 638 32.70 9.53 -20.61
N TRP A 639 32.01 10.23 -19.71
CA TRP A 639 32.67 11.03 -18.67
C TRP A 639 33.46 10.15 -17.70
N LEU A 640 32.93 9.00 -17.28
CA LEU A 640 33.65 8.05 -16.43
C LEU A 640 34.91 7.52 -17.13
N ALA A 641 34.83 7.19 -18.42
CA ALA A 641 35.98 6.76 -19.22
C ALA A 641 37.07 7.86 -19.31
N GLN A 642 36.67 9.10 -19.60
CA GLN A 642 37.58 10.25 -19.68
C GLN A 642 38.30 10.54 -18.35
N ASN A 643 37.69 10.19 -17.22
CA ASN A 643 38.27 10.37 -15.89
C ASN A 643 38.95 9.10 -15.35
N GLY A 644 39.11 8.04 -16.15
CA GLY A 644 39.77 6.80 -15.74
C GLY A 644 39.03 6.03 -14.65
N LEU A 645 37.70 6.17 -14.57
CA LEU A 645 36.85 5.51 -13.57
C LEU A 645 36.17 4.23 -14.08
N LEU A 646 36.50 3.80 -15.30
CA LEU A 646 36.09 2.50 -15.85
C LEU A 646 37.30 1.55 -15.89
N PRO A 647 37.08 0.22 -15.75
CA PRO A 647 35.80 -0.45 -15.53
C PRO A 647 35.25 -0.24 -14.11
N LEU A 648 33.93 -0.27 -13.98
CA LEU A 648 33.28 -0.30 -12.66
C LEU A 648 33.40 -1.70 -12.05
N ALA A 649 33.28 -1.80 -10.73
CA ALA A 649 33.13 -3.10 -10.09
C ALA A 649 31.90 -3.83 -10.66
N SER A 650 32.04 -5.13 -10.96
CA SER A 650 31.01 -5.89 -11.69
C SER A 650 29.62 -5.84 -11.03
N HIS A 651 29.56 -5.95 -9.70
CA HIS A 651 28.30 -5.82 -8.96
C HIS A 651 27.72 -4.39 -9.02
N GLN A 652 28.57 -3.36 -9.07
CA GLN A 652 28.11 -1.98 -9.28
C GLN A 652 27.53 -1.79 -10.68
N ALA A 653 28.18 -2.36 -11.70
CA ALA A 653 27.82 -2.18 -13.11
C ALA A 653 26.58 -2.99 -13.52
N TYR A 654 26.51 -4.24 -13.06
CA TYR A 654 25.57 -5.24 -13.58
C TYR A 654 24.76 -5.95 -12.49
N GLY A 655 25.07 -5.72 -11.21
CA GLY A 655 24.58 -6.53 -10.11
C GLY A 655 25.28 -7.90 -10.08
N SER A 656 24.86 -8.75 -9.15
CA SER A 656 25.26 -10.15 -9.07
C SER A 656 24.08 -11.03 -9.45
N PHE A 657 24.30 -11.92 -10.41
CA PHE A 657 23.32 -12.91 -10.83
C PHE A 657 23.76 -14.28 -10.36
N PHE A 658 22.85 -14.98 -9.69
CA PHE A 658 23.07 -16.30 -9.13
C PHE A 658 22.09 -17.28 -9.77
N VAL A 659 22.61 -18.45 -10.11
CA VAL A 659 21.83 -19.54 -10.69
C VAL A 659 22.02 -20.81 -9.87
N ARG A 660 20.99 -21.63 -9.82
CA ARG A 660 21.07 -22.96 -9.25
C ARG A 660 21.43 -23.94 -10.35
N SER A 661 22.51 -24.71 -10.17
CA SER A 661 22.91 -25.76 -11.10
C SER A 661 23.33 -27.03 -10.36
N LEU A 662 23.23 -28.16 -11.06
CA LEU A 662 23.68 -29.46 -10.57
C LEU A 662 25.19 -29.57 -10.81
N ARG A 663 25.95 -29.82 -9.74
CA ARG A 663 27.37 -30.16 -9.86
C ARG A 663 27.58 -31.64 -9.54
N PRO A 664 28.50 -32.31 -10.24
CA PRO A 664 29.00 -33.62 -9.81
C PRO A 664 29.61 -33.50 -8.41
N HIS A 665 29.25 -34.44 -7.56
CA HIS A 665 29.69 -34.54 -6.18
C HIS A 665 29.93 -36.02 -5.87
N GLU A 666 31.13 -36.34 -5.38
CA GLU A 666 31.44 -37.69 -4.93
C GLU A 666 30.68 -38.00 -3.64
N GLY A 667 29.70 -38.89 -3.74
CA GLY A 667 28.95 -39.43 -2.61
C GLY A 667 29.43 -40.84 -2.30
N VAL A 668 29.24 -41.29 -1.06
CA VAL A 668 29.49 -42.69 -0.68
C VAL A 668 28.16 -43.40 -0.59
N ASN A 669 28.00 -44.53 -1.29
CA ASN A 669 26.80 -45.35 -1.18
C ASN A 669 26.75 -45.99 0.22
N PRO A 670 25.75 -45.70 1.06
CA PRO A 670 25.72 -46.19 2.44
C PRO A 670 25.50 -47.71 2.54
N LYS A 671 25.12 -48.39 1.45
CA LYS A 671 24.94 -49.84 1.40
C LYS A 671 26.16 -50.59 0.86
N THR A 672 26.87 -50.03 -0.11
CA THR A 672 28.02 -50.71 -0.76
C THR A 672 29.37 -50.16 -0.34
N GLY A 673 29.43 -48.96 0.26
CA GLY A 673 30.67 -48.29 0.65
C GLY A 673 31.47 -47.70 -0.52
N GLU A 674 30.97 -47.83 -1.75
CA GLU A 674 31.63 -47.34 -2.96
C GLU A 674 31.41 -45.84 -3.15
N THR A 675 32.43 -45.15 -3.66
CA THR A 675 32.33 -43.77 -4.12
C THR A 675 31.54 -43.74 -5.43
N VAL A 676 30.41 -43.05 -5.44
CA VAL A 676 29.55 -42.86 -6.59
C VAL A 676 29.47 -41.38 -6.93
N GLN A 677 29.59 -41.04 -8.20
CA GLN A 677 29.34 -39.69 -8.70
C GLN A 677 27.83 -39.40 -8.59
N THR A 678 27.46 -38.44 -7.75
CA THR A 678 26.07 -37.99 -7.55
C THR A 678 25.94 -36.53 -7.97
N LEU A 679 24.77 -36.12 -8.44
CA LEU A 679 24.53 -34.70 -8.74
C LEU A 679 24.00 -34.00 -7.49
N ARG A 680 24.67 -32.92 -7.07
CA ARG A 680 24.23 -32.08 -5.96
C ARG A 680 23.95 -30.67 -6.45
N SER A 681 22.79 -30.16 -6.08
CA SER A 681 22.46 -28.77 -6.35
C SER A 681 23.37 -27.82 -5.60
N SER A 682 23.92 -26.84 -6.30
CA SER A 682 24.68 -25.72 -5.73
C SER A 682 24.23 -24.40 -6.33
N ILE A 683 24.31 -23.35 -5.54
CA ILE A 683 24.06 -21.98 -5.98
C ILE A 683 25.40 -21.41 -6.43
N GLN A 684 25.43 -20.80 -7.61
CA GLN A 684 26.65 -20.25 -8.18
C GLN A 684 26.39 -18.85 -8.68
N GLU A 685 27.31 -17.94 -8.37
CA GLU A 685 27.36 -16.65 -9.04
C GLU A 685 27.79 -16.88 -10.49
N VAL A 686 27.08 -16.27 -11.44
CA VAL A 686 27.53 -16.18 -12.83
C VAL A 686 28.51 -15.01 -12.89
N PRO A 687 29.83 -15.25 -13.07
CA PRO A 687 30.82 -14.20 -12.93
C PRO A 687 30.63 -13.11 -13.99
N GLU A 688 30.70 -11.85 -13.55
CA GLU A 688 30.63 -10.66 -14.43
C GLU A 688 29.41 -10.65 -15.37
N ALA A 689 28.32 -11.25 -14.91
CA ALA A 689 27.11 -11.41 -15.69
C ALA A 689 26.37 -10.09 -15.90
N ASN A 690 26.52 -9.51 -17.09
CA ASN A 690 25.49 -8.63 -17.62
C ASN A 690 24.29 -9.49 -18.07
N VAL A 691 23.28 -9.60 -17.22
CA VAL A 691 22.05 -10.39 -17.41
C VAL A 691 21.37 -10.08 -18.75
N LEU A 692 21.36 -8.82 -19.18
CA LEU A 692 20.76 -8.45 -20.47
C LEU A 692 21.57 -8.97 -21.66
N CYS A 693 22.90 -9.02 -21.55
CA CYS A 693 23.75 -9.66 -22.56
C CYS A 693 23.58 -11.19 -22.57
N LEU A 694 23.44 -11.83 -21.40
CA LEU A 694 23.17 -13.27 -21.31
C LEU A 694 21.82 -13.61 -21.95
N ALA A 695 20.79 -12.80 -21.69
CA ALA A 695 19.48 -12.94 -22.31
C ALA A 695 19.54 -12.78 -23.83
N ALA A 696 20.32 -11.80 -24.33
CA ALA A 696 20.54 -11.61 -25.76
C ALA A 696 21.24 -12.81 -26.43
N ALA A 697 22.17 -13.46 -25.73
CA ALA A 697 22.86 -14.66 -26.19
C ALA A 697 22.03 -15.95 -26.03
N GLY A 698 20.88 -15.91 -25.34
CA GLY A 698 20.10 -17.10 -25.00
C GLY A 698 20.73 -17.95 -23.89
N GLU A 699 21.64 -17.38 -23.10
CA GLU A 699 22.46 -18.03 -22.06
C GLU A 699 22.00 -17.69 -20.64
N LEU A 700 20.80 -17.10 -20.49
CA LEU A 700 20.28 -16.65 -19.19
C LEU A 700 20.10 -17.79 -18.18
N LEU A 701 19.91 -19.02 -18.67
CA LEU A 701 19.86 -20.25 -17.89
C LEU A 701 20.95 -21.19 -18.43
N PRO A 702 21.95 -21.58 -17.62
CA PRO A 702 23.04 -22.44 -18.08
C PRO A 702 22.52 -23.81 -18.55
N GLN A 703 23.13 -24.37 -19.60
CA GLN A 703 22.90 -25.75 -20.02
C GLN A 703 23.19 -26.72 -18.85
N GLY A 704 22.27 -27.63 -18.55
CA GLY A 704 22.35 -28.54 -17.39
C GLY A 704 21.65 -28.04 -16.11
N SER A 705 20.92 -26.92 -16.19
CA SER A 705 19.86 -26.60 -15.22
C SER A 705 18.63 -27.48 -15.49
N GLU A 706 18.71 -28.77 -15.15
CA GLU A 706 17.57 -29.68 -15.33
C GLU A 706 16.32 -29.17 -14.60
N SER A 707 15.24 -29.11 -15.39
CA SER A 707 13.82 -29.04 -15.03
C SER A 707 13.33 -27.87 -14.16
N LEU A 708 13.20 -26.71 -14.78
CA LEU A 708 12.11 -25.78 -14.45
C LEU A 708 10.78 -26.13 -15.13
N ASP A 709 10.82 -27.14 -16.01
CA ASP A 709 9.64 -27.72 -16.60
C ASP A 709 9.07 -28.76 -15.62
N PRO A 710 7.88 -28.54 -15.04
CA PRO A 710 7.23 -29.52 -14.17
C PRO A 710 6.91 -30.85 -14.89
N ALA A 711 7.05 -30.92 -16.22
CA ALA A 711 6.86 -32.13 -17.03
C ALA A 711 8.13 -32.99 -17.21
N ALA A 712 9.31 -32.58 -16.71
CA ALA A 712 10.50 -33.41 -16.83
C ALA A 712 10.38 -34.66 -15.93
N PRO A 713 10.54 -35.88 -16.49
CA PRO A 713 10.49 -37.10 -15.69
C PRO A 713 11.64 -37.12 -14.68
N ALA A 714 11.33 -37.54 -13.45
CA ALA A 714 12.34 -37.73 -12.40
C ALA A 714 13.35 -38.79 -12.86
N VAL A 715 14.63 -38.42 -12.89
CA VAL A 715 15.76 -39.36 -12.98
C VAL A 715 16.01 -39.99 -11.62
#